data_AF-A0A927TG38-F1
#
_entry.id   AF-A0A927TG38-F1
#
_cell.length_a   1.000
_cell.length_b   1.000
_cell.length_c   1.000
_cell.angle_alpha   90.00
_cell.angle_beta   90.00
_cell.angle_gamma   90.00
#
_symmetry.space_group_name_H-M   'P 1'
#
loop_
_entity.id
_entity.type
_entity.pdbx_description
1 polymer ?
#
loop_
_entity_poly.entity_id
_entity_poly.type
_entity_poly.pdbx_seq_one_letter_code
_entity_poly.pdbx_strand_id
1 'polypeptide(L)'
;MKLKKLAKKSLSMLLATALAVSGLALDNSSVLNVKAEENTSTPLSVTAFATPEQLMNSDNFALHSDTGSGVAQKVYFGKNGEKPLQWYIAGKDSAQEIDNIVLFSAQGLDTSAFGDINIYAGSTLEATIEGCEYAESSSTSKFTAAEDSLMLSTSLASNQPSDGTAKLYALNSQGYGYDYTYITAGANDDIKIDMSYWGNDIFWLRAPFDKYSDWALVANSNHCVYDVAGQYVYSVVPAFNLDLSSVLFASSAPAATSGASLTDTMTFRVDGAEKLASGAAYTACGVTVNYDEDDGNVFLYVQDADSVYSVEITEDTAVVLSDMTGIDSLIGENTKIWLEKSEDNVAYAVMAEVVLTEHIPKADDGDCTTAITCSICGEVTTEAEAEHIDSNDDGYCDVCDSCAAPELVDGYYQIANAGNLMWFAKFVSNGEKDANAVLLADIDMTGVAWTPICQTVSFHETAATDTGYSGTFDGNGHTISNLTVTGISGGTYSYGLFGTVSGTVKNLGMVNYKYILGDASDARAGSIAGQVLTGGTIINCYSVGHDVDTKESKIAGGIAGCNYGGTISNCYALNGKVTGYTTRWGGVVGDCKKDSTAPDLAQTYGTVSNCYTDDTRVASTQNNSANITDCELQEDTAFASGEVAYLLNGEKTDGTQSWYQTFETDTYPVPDNTHGTVYSIFACDGTTPAGYSNENKNEPHIDENGDEYCDNCGVIYNGIGAYLAGYSVSLNGSIGVNFHMDLTKNVLDDNEAYMLFTLPNGTSQKVMVSDAKAKESTVIEGKTYYMFTCNIAAKEMTDTIQAQLFTSDGSTTQVYEYSVSKYAWYILDGDYDAETKELVKAMLHYGAYSQEWFDYNTTNLANAGLETLDLSEADDWDEFNPLISNNDNVGSFTSAYLTLESDTAINLKFKLADGVSFKDLRVVVQDPMGNVVPVTTDTTENVCLITLTGIKASDLDTTYDFSVTD
;
A
#
# COMPACT_ATOMS: atom_id res chain seq x y z
N MET A 1 -9.89 13.27 -70.34
CA MET A 1 -9.93 14.50 -71.17
C MET A 1 -9.66 15.68 -70.26
N LYS A 2 -8.64 16.52 -70.53
CA LYS A 2 -8.09 17.46 -69.52
C LYS A 2 -8.35 18.93 -69.81
N LEU A 3 -9.16 19.58 -68.96
CA LEU A 3 -9.24 21.05 -68.82
C LEU A 3 -8.07 21.57 -67.98
N LYS A 4 -7.57 22.78 -68.20
CA LYS A 4 -6.35 23.29 -67.52
C LYS A 4 -6.55 24.61 -66.76
N LYS A 5 -5.83 24.70 -65.63
CA LYS A 5 -5.25 25.87 -64.94
C LYS A 5 -6.01 27.19 -65.00
N LEU A 6 -6.35 27.75 -63.84
CA LEU A 6 -6.43 29.22 -63.71
C LEU A 6 -5.64 29.74 -62.52
N ALA A 7 -5.16 30.97 -62.66
CA ALA A 7 -4.22 31.59 -61.73
C ALA A 7 -4.93 32.59 -60.82
N LYS A 8 -4.81 32.39 -59.50
CA LYS A 8 -5.26 33.32 -58.46
C LYS A 8 -4.71 34.73 -58.67
N LYS A 9 -5.49 35.59 -59.33
CA LYS A 9 -5.37 37.05 -59.20
C LYS A 9 -6.69 37.83 -59.30
N SER A 10 -7.79 37.14 -59.58
CA SER A 10 -9.11 37.73 -59.75
C SER A 10 -10.16 36.74 -59.29
N LEU A 11 -10.34 36.52 -57.97
CA LEU A 11 -11.40 35.62 -57.47
C LEU A 11 -12.82 36.15 -57.80
N SER A 12 -12.92 37.44 -58.11
CA SER A 12 -14.02 38.11 -58.83
C SER A 12 -14.29 37.62 -60.26
N MET A 13 -13.41 36.78 -60.78
CA MET A 13 -13.36 36.21 -62.12
C MET A 13 -13.05 34.69 -62.06
N LEU A 14 -12.68 34.19 -60.87
CA LEU A 14 -12.26 32.81 -60.54
C LEU A 14 -13.20 32.15 -59.50
N LEU A 15 -14.39 32.71 -59.23
CA LEU A 15 -15.61 31.87 -59.16
C LEU A 15 -16.06 31.46 -60.59
N ALA A 16 -15.17 31.62 -61.56
CA ALA A 16 -15.00 30.64 -62.61
C ALA A 16 -14.05 29.45 -62.28
N THR A 17 -13.01 29.49 -61.36
CA THR A 17 -11.82 28.54 -61.21
C THR A 17 -10.65 28.75 -60.10
N ALA A 18 -10.34 27.91 -59.03
CA ALA A 18 -8.95 27.71 -58.35
C ALA A 18 -8.65 26.85 -57.00
N LEU A 19 -7.79 25.76 -56.99
CA LEU A 19 -7.39 24.70 -55.91
C LEU A 19 -6.13 24.81 -54.86
N ALA A 20 -5.95 23.85 -53.84
CA ALA A 20 -4.74 23.02 -53.22
C ALA A 20 -3.71 23.19 -51.89
N VAL A 21 -3.53 22.22 -50.84
CA VAL A 21 -2.33 21.55 -49.94
C VAL A 21 -1.70 21.84 -48.40
N SER A 22 -1.08 20.87 -47.51
CA SER A 22 -0.46 20.97 -46.01
C SER A 22 0.47 19.82 -45.17
N GLY A 23 1.12 19.95 -43.89
CA GLY A 23 1.87 18.91 -42.87
C GLY A 23 2.81 19.39 -41.56
N LEU A 24 3.55 18.80 -40.46
CA LEU A 24 3.99 17.55 -39.54
C LEU A 24 4.91 17.75 -38.12
N ALA A 25 5.39 16.77 -37.16
CA ALA A 25 6.08 16.90 -35.71
C ALA A 25 7.10 15.81 -34.89
N LEU A 26 7.56 15.85 -33.52
CA LEU A 26 8.66 15.01 -32.66
C LEU A 26 8.81 14.87 -30.96
N ASP A 27 9.87 14.27 -30.19
CA ASP A 27 9.98 13.66 -28.68
C ASP A 27 11.37 13.53 -27.67
N ASN A 28 11.48 13.11 -26.28
CA ASN A 28 12.70 12.86 -25.24
C ASN A 28 12.67 12.25 -23.63
N SER A 29 13.77 11.94 -22.74
CA SER A 29 13.89 11.38 -21.20
C SER A 29 15.27 11.48 -20.24
N SER A 30 15.78 11.00 -18.97
CA SER A 30 15.61 10.23 -17.56
C SER A 30 16.79 10.22 -16.32
N VAL A 31 16.78 9.62 -15.00
CA VAL A 31 17.80 9.72 -13.72
C VAL A 31 18.07 8.62 -12.43
N LEU A 32 18.70 8.84 -11.15
CA LEU A 32 19.32 7.85 -9.99
C LEU A 32 19.54 8.17 -8.32
N ASN A 33 20.21 7.36 -7.32
CA ASN A 33 20.24 7.36 -5.68
C ASN A 33 21.46 6.81 -4.61
N VAL A 34 21.44 6.78 -3.15
CA VAL A 34 22.57 6.45 -1.99
C VAL A 34 22.33 5.95 -0.38
N LYS A 35 23.29 5.76 0.69
CA LYS A 35 23.21 5.22 2.24
C LYS A 35 24.30 5.51 3.51
N ALA A 36 24.34 4.89 4.81
CA ALA A 36 25.08 5.21 6.22
C ALA A 36 25.56 4.13 7.45
N GLU A 37 26.00 4.45 8.79
CA GLU A 37 26.99 3.83 9.93
C GLU A 37 26.68 3.60 11.59
N GLU A 38 27.63 3.48 12.66
CA GLU A 38 27.60 2.75 14.10
C GLU A 38 28.22 3.32 15.55
N ASN A 39 28.43 2.59 16.76
CA ASN A 39 28.75 3.07 18.24
C ASN A 39 29.62 2.17 19.35
N THR A 40 29.71 2.43 20.74
CA THR A 40 30.78 1.92 21.78
C THR A 40 30.52 1.62 23.35
N SER A 41 31.29 0.72 24.09
CA SER A 41 31.49 0.61 25.63
C SER A 41 32.69 -0.32 26.17
N THR A 42 32.74 -0.88 27.44
CA THR A 42 33.87 -1.72 28.05
C THR A 42 33.52 -2.90 29.05
N PRO A 43 34.37 -3.98 29.20
CA PRO A 43 33.99 -5.33 29.71
C PRO A 43 34.76 -5.98 30.91
N LEU A 44 34.33 -7.20 31.30
CA LEU A 44 34.83 -8.14 32.35
C LEU A 44 36.28 -8.65 32.18
N SER A 45 36.89 -9.17 33.26
CA SER A 45 38.28 -9.71 33.27
C SER A 45 38.37 -11.24 33.13
N VAL A 46 39.36 -11.70 32.35
CA VAL A 46 39.54 -13.13 32.00
C VAL A 46 39.89 -14.04 33.18
N THR A 47 40.48 -13.53 34.25
CA THR A 47 40.75 -14.31 35.48
C THR A 47 39.51 -14.47 36.36
N ALA A 48 38.51 -13.60 36.21
CA ALA A 48 37.23 -13.73 36.90
C ALA A 48 36.29 -14.66 36.14
N PHE A 49 36.20 -14.51 34.81
CA PHE A 49 35.34 -15.26 33.90
C PHE A 49 35.99 -15.34 32.51
N ALA A 50 36.07 -16.53 31.91
CA ALA A 50 36.66 -16.76 30.59
C ALA A 50 35.82 -17.70 29.70
N THR A 51 35.53 -17.25 28.48
CA THR A 51 34.96 -18.11 27.41
C THR A 51 36.02 -19.09 26.84
N PRO A 52 35.62 -20.14 26.11
CA PRO A 52 36.55 -21.02 25.39
C PRO A 52 37.58 -20.29 24.51
N GLU A 53 37.15 -19.24 23.79
CA GLU A 53 38.05 -18.40 22.98
C GLU A 53 39.09 -17.69 23.86
N GLN A 54 38.67 -17.12 25.00
CA GLN A 54 39.56 -16.46 25.94
C GLN A 54 40.51 -17.46 26.63
N LEU A 55 40.06 -18.68 26.94
CA LEU A 55 40.86 -19.78 27.51
C LEU A 55 41.95 -20.26 26.54
N MET A 56 41.66 -20.30 25.24
CA MET A 56 42.61 -20.72 24.21
C MET A 56 43.66 -19.65 23.86
N ASN A 57 43.36 -18.37 24.06
CA ASN A 57 44.25 -17.27 23.70
C ASN A 57 45.48 -17.21 24.65
N SER A 58 46.67 -17.40 24.09
CA SER A 58 47.95 -17.40 24.83
C SER A 58 48.25 -16.08 25.53
N ASP A 59 47.79 -14.94 24.99
CA ASP A 59 48.02 -13.62 25.60
C ASP A 59 47.29 -13.46 26.95
N ASN A 60 46.24 -14.26 27.20
CA ASN A 60 45.49 -14.23 28.47
C ASN A 60 46.15 -15.07 29.56
N PHE A 61 46.66 -16.26 29.23
CA PHE A 61 47.03 -17.31 30.22
C PHE A 61 48.45 -17.89 30.02
N ALA A 62 49.41 -17.08 29.55
CA ALA A 62 50.79 -17.52 29.32
C ALA A 62 51.51 -18.07 30.57
N LEU A 63 52.05 -19.29 30.47
CA LEU A 63 52.95 -19.90 31.47
C LEU A 63 54.45 -19.81 31.12
N HIS A 64 54.82 -19.04 30.09
CA HIS A 64 56.22 -18.85 29.69
C HIS A 64 56.47 -17.45 29.12
N SER A 65 57.61 -16.82 29.42
CA SER A 65 57.89 -15.43 29.03
C SER A 65 57.89 -15.13 27.52
N ASP A 66 58.09 -16.15 26.67
CA ASP A 66 58.04 -16.00 25.21
C ASP A 66 56.60 -15.89 24.66
N THR A 67 55.57 -16.32 25.40
CA THR A 67 54.22 -16.58 24.87
C THR A 67 53.16 -15.53 25.20
N GLY A 68 53.57 -14.42 25.83
CA GLY A 68 52.70 -13.29 26.15
C GLY A 68 52.99 -12.69 27.52
N SER A 69 52.14 -11.75 27.97
CA SER A 69 52.15 -11.21 29.33
C SER A 69 50.88 -11.60 30.10
N GLY A 70 50.35 -12.79 29.82
CA GLY A 70 49.15 -13.33 30.46
C GLY A 70 49.31 -13.63 31.94
N VAL A 71 48.20 -13.88 32.61
CA VAL A 71 48.15 -14.21 34.04
C VAL A 71 48.06 -15.72 34.20
N ALA A 72 48.98 -16.31 34.96
CA ALA A 72 48.99 -17.76 35.21
C ALA A 72 47.77 -18.17 36.07
N GLN A 73 46.73 -18.66 35.40
CA GLN A 73 45.44 -19.00 36.02
C GLN A 73 45.30 -20.50 36.25
N LYS A 74 44.59 -20.86 37.34
CA LYS A 74 44.28 -22.24 37.71
C LYS A 74 42.81 -22.60 37.53
N VAL A 75 42.55 -23.89 37.37
CA VAL A 75 41.24 -24.53 37.30
C VAL A 75 41.17 -25.77 38.22
N TYR A 76 39.97 -26.07 38.73
CA TYR A 76 39.68 -27.34 39.41
C TYR A 76 39.25 -28.42 38.41
N PHE A 77 39.87 -29.61 38.49
CA PHE A 77 39.51 -30.76 37.66
C PHE A 77 40.03 -32.06 38.28
N GLY A 78 39.18 -33.05 38.53
CA GLY A 78 39.56 -34.26 39.25
C GLY A 78 39.79 -34.07 40.75
N LYS A 79 40.00 -35.18 41.46
CA LYS A 79 40.16 -35.26 42.92
C LYS A 79 41.28 -36.23 43.34
N ASN A 80 41.87 -36.00 44.52
CA ASN A 80 42.76 -36.95 45.19
C ASN A 80 42.19 -37.28 46.58
N GLY A 81 41.44 -38.38 46.65
CA GLY A 81 40.49 -38.60 47.74
C GLY A 81 39.35 -37.59 47.67
N GLU A 82 39.02 -36.95 48.80
CA GLU A 82 37.94 -35.95 48.87
C GLU A 82 38.37 -34.54 48.37
N LYS A 83 39.68 -34.32 48.12
CA LYS A 83 40.22 -32.99 47.78
C LYS A 83 40.20 -32.76 46.27
N PRO A 84 39.72 -31.61 45.76
CA PRO A 84 39.86 -31.26 44.35
C PRO A 84 41.33 -31.02 43.98
N LEU A 85 41.69 -31.39 42.75
CA LEU A 85 42.99 -31.12 42.16
C LEU A 85 43.00 -29.76 41.46
N GLN A 86 44.14 -29.07 41.51
CA GLN A 86 44.36 -27.82 40.79
C GLN A 86 45.28 -28.03 39.59
N TRP A 87 44.95 -27.42 38.46
CA TRP A 87 45.73 -27.44 37.24
C TRP A 87 45.92 -26.02 36.73
N TYR A 88 47.10 -25.69 36.20
CA TYR A 88 47.32 -24.45 35.46
C TYR A 88 46.81 -24.60 34.03
N ILE A 89 46.18 -23.56 33.49
CA ILE A 89 45.91 -23.43 32.06
C ILE A 89 47.22 -23.11 31.35
N ALA A 90 47.65 -23.95 30.41
CA ALA A 90 48.90 -23.76 29.65
C ALA A 90 48.68 -23.19 28.24
N GLY A 91 47.42 -23.05 27.80
CA GLY A 91 47.02 -22.55 26.48
C GLY A 91 46.62 -23.65 25.48
N LYS A 92 46.26 -23.25 24.26
CA LYS A 92 45.78 -24.15 23.20
C LYS A 92 46.87 -25.04 22.61
N ASP A 93 46.64 -26.35 22.54
CA ASP A 93 47.42 -27.24 21.68
C ASP A 93 47.01 -27.03 20.23
N SER A 94 47.95 -26.55 19.42
CA SER A 94 47.73 -26.23 18.01
C SER A 94 47.89 -27.44 17.07
N ALA A 95 48.20 -28.63 17.60
CA ALA A 95 48.22 -29.88 16.83
C ALA A 95 46.84 -30.55 16.74
N GLN A 96 45.94 -30.23 17.67
CA GLN A 96 44.57 -30.75 17.71
C GLN A 96 43.67 -29.89 16.81
N GLU A 97 42.87 -30.52 15.94
CA GLU A 97 41.97 -29.81 15.00
C GLU A 97 40.69 -29.26 15.68
N ILE A 98 40.53 -29.47 16.99
CA ILE A 98 39.39 -29.04 17.81
C ILE A 98 39.80 -28.03 18.87
N ASP A 99 38.83 -27.26 19.37
CA ASP A 99 39.04 -26.28 20.41
C ASP A 99 39.30 -26.95 21.76
N ASN A 100 40.49 -26.69 22.30
CA ASN A 100 41.07 -27.42 23.42
C ASN A 100 42.10 -26.56 24.16
N ILE A 101 42.44 -26.94 25.38
CA ILE A 101 43.57 -26.38 26.14
C ILE A 101 44.35 -27.48 26.85
N VAL A 102 45.66 -27.29 27.00
CA VAL A 102 46.49 -28.15 27.85
C VAL A 102 46.37 -27.69 29.30
N LEU A 103 46.10 -28.63 30.19
CA LEU A 103 46.07 -28.45 31.64
C LEU A 103 47.26 -29.16 32.27
N PHE A 104 48.05 -28.44 33.05
CA PHE A 104 49.25 -28.92 33.75
C PHE A 104 49.00 -29.01 35.25
N SER A 105 49.25 -30.16 35.88
CA SER A 105 48.92 -30.33 37.29
C SER A 105 49.78 -29.42 38.19
N ALA A 106 49.17 -28.67 39.10
CA ALA A 106 49.87 -27.73 39.96
C ALA A 106 50.57 -28.40 41.17
N GLN A 107 50.52 -29.73 41.26
CA GLN A 107 50.96 -30.54 42.41
C GLN A 107 51.13 -32.02 42.01
N GLY A 108 51.85 -32.81 42.82
CA GLY A 108 51.93 -34.26 42.66
C GLY A 108 50.58 -34.98 42.82
N LEU A 109 50.27 -35.89 41.89
CA LEU A 109 49.09 -36.77 41.99
C LEU A 109 49.39 -38.06 42.76
N ASP A 110 50.59 -38.61 42.54
CA ASP A 110 51.16 -39.78 43.21
C ASP A 110 52.70 -39.72 43.16
N THR A 111 53.40 -40.77 43.58
CA THR A 111 54.87 -40.88 43.47
C THR A 111 55.30 -42.21 42.84
N SER A 112 56.24 -42.16 41.91
CA SER A 112 56.73 -43.35 41.19
C SER A 112 58.26 -43.39 41.09
N ALA A 113 58.79 -44.59 40.86
CA ALA A 113 60.09 -44.77 40.24
C ALA A 113 59.90 -44.84 38.71
N PHE A 114 60.91 -44.45 37.94
CA PHE A 114 60.84 -44.55 36.48
C PHE A 114 60.95 -46.01 36.00
N GLY A 115 61.86 -46.78 36.60
CA GLY A 115 62.06 -48.20 36.27
C GLY A 115 63.18 -48.45 35.26
N ASP A 116 62.94 -49.33 34.29
CA ASP A 116 63.84 -49.53 33.13
C ASP A 116 63.67 -48.34 32.18
N ILE A 117 64.74 -47.60 31.91
CA ILE A 117 64.62 -46.25 31.32
C ILE A 117 64.48 -46.23 29.80
N ASN A 118 64.74 -47.36 29.14
CA ASN A 118 65.12 -47.36 27.73
C ASN A 118 64.01 -46.86 26.78
N ILE A 119 62.75 -46.86 27.21
CA ILE A 119 61.62 -46.14 26.60
C ILE A 119 60.66 -45.73 27.75
N TYR A 120 59.87 -44.67 27.59
CA TYR A 120 58.73 -44.38 28.49
C TYR A 120 57.69 -45.52 28.50
N ALA A 121 57.57 -46.22 27.36
CA ALA A 121 56.73 -47.40 27.12
C ALA A 121 56.88 -48.51 28.17
N GLY A 122 55.82 -48.83 28.89
CA GLY A 122 55.78 -49.87 29.92
C GLY A 122 56.59 -49.52 31.18
N SER A 123 56.94 -48.24 31.36
CA SER A 123 57.65 -47.77 32.55
C SER A 123 56.74 -47.80 33.79
N THR A 124 57.35 -47.83 34.99
CA THR A 124 56.56 -47.72 36.23
C THR A 124 56.02 -46.30 36.46
N LEU A 125 56.56 -45.30 35.74
CA LEU A 125 55.97 -43.97 35.66
C LEU A 125 54.66 -43.99 34.86
N GLU A 126 54.68 -44.52 33.64
CA GLU A 126 53.51 -44.62 32.76
C GLU A 126 52.36 -45.38 33.42
N ALA A 127 52.62 -46.58 33.95
CA ALA A 127 51.59 -47.37 34.62
C ALA A 127 51.01 -46.69 35.90
N THR A 128 51.73 -45.73 36.49
CA THR A 128 51.20 -44.89 37.59
C THR A 128 50.32 -43.75 37.07
N ILE A 129 50.61 -43.24 35.87
CA ILE A 129 49.82 -42.21 35.17
C ILE A 129 48.52 -42.82 34.63
N GLU A 130 48.59 -43.96 33.93
CA GLU A 130 47.40 -44.76 33.54
C GLU A 130 46.53 -45.10 34.76
N GLY A 131 47.16 -45.48 35.88
CA GLY A 131 46.48 -45.75 37.15
C GLY A 131 45.79 -44.54 37.80
N CYS A 132 46.01 -43.33 37.29
CA CYS A 132 45.31 -42.10 37.69
C CYS A 132 44.16 -41.71 36.76
N GLU A 133 44.06 -42.29 35.55
CA GLU A 133 42.92 -42.09 34.63
C GLU A 133 41.63 -42.72 35.21
N TYR A 134 40.48 -42.49 34.56
CA TYR A 134 39.21 -43.07 35.02
C TYR A 134 39.11 -44.57 34.74
N ALA A 135 38.87 -45.35 35.80
CA ALA A 135 38.36 -46.71 35.69
C ALA A 135 37.28 -46.98 36.74
N GLU A 136 36.12 -47.49 36.30
CA GLU A 136 34.87 -47.70 37.06
C GLU A 136 35.04 -48.45 38.40
N SER A 137 36.05 -49.31 38.51
CA SER A 137 36.32 -50.12 39.70
C SER A 137 37.69 -49.86 40.35
N SER A 138 38.39 -48.78 39.98
CA SER A 138 39.70 -48.44 40.55
C SER A 138 39.59 -47.41 41.68
N SER A 139 40.31 -47.66 42.77
CA SER A 139 40.44 -46.74 43.91
C SER A 139 41.62 -45.77 43.78
N THR A 140 42.34 -45.77 42.65
CA THR A 140 43.46 -44.85 42.37
C THR A 140 43.11 -43.74 41.39
N SER A 141 42.03 -43.92 40.60
CA SER A 141 41.47 -42.95 39.65
C SER A 141 41.36 -41.56 40.25
N LYS A 142 41.73 -40.54 39.50
CA LYS A 142 41.64 -39.12 39.91
C LYS A 142 40.47 -38.38 39.25
N PHE A 143 39.77 -39.01 38.31
CA PHE A 143 38.70 -38.40 37.52
C PHE A 143 37.45 -39.31 37.52
N THR A 144 36.27 -38.73 37.35
CA THR A 144 35.01 -39.47 37.10
C THR A 144 34.87 -39.83 35.61
N ALA A 145 33.80 -40.57 35.27
CA ALA A 145 33.42 -40.83 33.88
C ALA A 145 33.08 -39.53 33.11
N ALA A 146 32.48 -38.56 33.79
CA ALA A 146 32.12 -37.26 33.21
C ALA A 146 33.37 -36.40 32.96
N GLU A 147 34.30 -36.34 33.93
CA GLU A 147 35.59 -35.66 33.77
C GLU A 147 36.44 -36.33 32.67
N ASP A 148 36.54 -37.66 32.66
CA ASP A 148 37.26 -38.42 31.63
C ASP A 148 36.69 -38.19 30.22
N SER A 149 35.37 -38.00 30.09
CA SER A 149 34.72 -37.72 28.80
C SER A 149 35.11 -36.36 28.21
N LEU A 150 35.66 -35.44 29.02
CA LEU A 150 36.21 -34.14 28.58
C LEU A 150 37.72 -34.21 28.29
N MET A 151 38.39 -35.34 28.56
CA MET A 151 39.84 -35.51 28.36
C MET A 151 40.15 -36.11 26.99
N LEU A 152 40.93 -35.39 26.19
CA LEU A 152 41.28 -35.77 24.82
C LEU A 152 42.44 -36.77 24.77
N SER A 153 42.25 -37.85 24.01
CA SER A 153 43.29 -38.83 23.72
C SER A 153 44.32 -38.25 22.73
N THR A 154 45.46 -37.80 23.25
CA THR A 154 46.49 -37.03 22.53
C THR A 154 47.60 -37.92 21.96
N SER A 155 48.04 -37.63 20.74
CA SER A 155 49.24 -38.23 20.11
C SER A 155 50.46 -37.37 20.42
N LEU A 156 51.57 -37.96 20.87
CA LEU A 156 52.71 -37.23 21.46
C LEU A 156 54.00 -37.45 20.63
N ALA A 157 54.72 -36.38 20.30
CA ALA A 157 55.66 -36.35 19.17
C ALA A 157 56.96 -37.17 19.32
N SER A 158 57.36 -37.62 20.52
CA SER A 158 58.58 -38.44 20.67
C SER A 158 58.59 -39.38 21.88
N ASN A 159 59.36 -40.48 21.77
CA ASN A 159 59.54 -41.56 22.77
C ASN A 159 58.24 -42.18 23.28
N GLN A 160 57.42 -42.57 22.30
CA GLN A 160 56.13 -43.21 22.40
C GLN A 160 56.12 -44.60 23.08
N PRO A 161 54.98 -44.97 23.70
CA PRO A 161 54.52 -46.36 23.88
C PRO A 161 54.40 -47.12 22.55
N SER A 162 54.14 -48.43 22.61
CA SER A 162 53.73 -49.17 21.41
C SER A 162 52.30 -48.78 21.03
N ASP A 163 52.18 -47.90 20.04
CA ASP A 163 50.98 -47.61 19.25
C ASP A 163 49.70 -47.21 20.02
N GLY A 164 49.72 -46.04 20.69
CA GLY A 164 48.51 -45.45 21.28
C GLY A 164 48.57 -43.95 21.61
N THR A 165 47.42 -43.29 21.53
CA THR A 165 47.15 -42.00 22.18
C THR A 165 46.97 -42.18 23.69
N ALA A 166 47.35 -41.18 24.49
CA ALA A 166 47.10 -41.15 25.94
C ALA A 166 46.23 -39.94 26.31
N LYS A 167 45.36 -40.06 27.32
CA LYS A 167 44.63 -38.88 27.84
C LYS A 167 45.51 -38.10 28.80
N LEU A 168 46.13 -38.79 29.75
CA LEU A 168 47.04 -38.22 30.75
C LEU A 168 48.50 -38.59 30.41
N TYR A 169 49.41 -37.61 30.44
CA TYR A 169 50.81 -37.83 30.05
C TYR A 169 51.84 -37.07 30.89
N ALA A 170 53.04 -37.62 31.03
CA ALA A 170 54.18 -36.91 31.60
C ALA A 170 54.72 -35.84 30.61
N LEU A 171 55.14 -34.70 31.16
CA LEU A 171 55.71 -33.58 30.41
C LEU A 171 57.12 -33.90 29.91
N ASN A 172 57.59 -33.16 28.92
CA ASN A 172 58.87 -33.37 28.25
C ASN A 172 59.85 -32.20 28.51
N SER A 173 61.07 -32.31 28.01
CA SER A 173 61.99 -31.18 27.92
C SER A 173 62.87 -31.30 26.67
N GLN A 174 63.19 -30.14 26.08
CA GLN A 174 64.09 -30.00 24.94
C GLN A 174 65.59 -30.07 25.35
N GLY A 175 65.90 -30.42 26.61
CA GLY A 175 67.25 -30.67 27.11
C GLY A 175 67.39 -30.59 28.65
N TYR A 176 68.62 -30.40 29.13
CA TYR A 176 68.97 -30.41 30.56
C TYR A 176 70.18 -29.52 30.90
N GLY A 177 70.27 -29.09 32.15
CA GLY A 177 71.28 -28.16 32.67
C GLY A 177 70.69 -26.78 32.99
N TYR A 178 71.53 -25.89 33.54
CA TYR A 178 71.08 -24.60 34.12
C TYR A 178 70.35 -23.66 33.14
N ASP A 179 70.58 -23.80 31.82
CA ASP A 179 69.90 -23.00 30.79
C ASP A 179 68.47 -23.51 30.47
N TYR A 180 68.08 -24.68 30.99
CA TYR A 180 66.76 -25.30 30.80
C TYR A 180 65.86 -25.00 32.00
N THR A 181 65.29 -23.79 31.96
CA THR A 181 64.41 -23.22 32.99
C THR A 181 62.92 -23.41 32.71
N TYR A 182 62.57 -24.10 31.62
CA TYR A 182 61.19 -24.44 31.23
C TYR A 182 61.10 -25.91 30.82
N ILE A 183 59.90 -26.47 30.90
CA ILE A 183 59.51 -27.80 30.36
C ILE A 183 58.46 -27.63 29.27
N THR A 184 58.11 -28.71 28.56
CA THR A 184 57.15 -28.67 27.45
C THR A 184 55.99 -29.66 27.60
N ALA A 185 54.84 -29.30 27.04
CA ALA A 185 53.61 -30.08 27.01
C ALA A 185 52.91 -29.98 25.64
N GLY A 186 51.74 -30.63 25.50
CA GLY A 186 51.03 -30.76 24.23
C GLY A 186 51.53 -31.93 23.38
N ALA A 187 50.82 -32.17 22.27
CA ALA A 187 51.13 -33.16 21.25
C ALA A 187 52.54 -32.97 20.66
N ASN A 188 52.89 -31.73 20.35
CA ASN A 188 54.12 -31.34 19.65
C ASN A 188 55.32 -31.05 20.58
N ASP A 189 55.13 -31.02 21.91
CA ASP A 189 56.12 -30.52 22.87
C ASP A 189 56.55 -29.05 22.61
N ASP A 190 55.60 -28.20 22.21
CA ASP A 190 55.77 -26.79 21.86
C ASP A 190 55.24 -25.80 22.91
N ILE A 191 54.20 -26.16 23.68
CA ILE A 191 53.71 -25.36 24.81
C ILE A 191 54.76 -25.39 25.93
N LYS A 192 55.30 -24.23 26.30
CA LYS A 192 56.33 -24.08 27.35
C LYS A 192 55.74 -23.72 28.72
N ILE A 193 56.38 -24.20 29.79
CA ILE A 193 56.01 -23.90 31.19
C ILE A 193 57.27 -23.57 32.02
N ASP A 194 57.40 -22.32 32.48
CA ASP A 194 58.53 -21.82 33.28
C ASP A 194 58.61 -22.45 34.69
N MET A 195 59.84 -22.53 35.23
CA MET A 195 60.13 -23.17 36.53
C MET A 195 59.37 -22.60 37.73
N SER A 196 58.89 -21.36 37.64
CA SER A 196 58.04 -20.71 38.65
C SER A 196 56.72 -21.43 38.89
N TYR A 197 56.24 -22.22 37.93
CA TYR A 197 54.95 -22.90 37.99
C TYR A 197 55.04 -24.38 38.40
N TRP A 198 56.25 -24.95 38.45
CA TRP A 198 56.51 -26.37 38.75
C TRP A 198 56.22 -26.81 40.21
N GLY A 199 55.78 -25.89 41.08
CA GLY A 199 55.55 -26.18 42.50
C GLY A 199 56.84 -26.34 43.32
N ASN A 200 56.81 -27.18 44.36
CA ASN A 200 57.98 -27.42 45.24
C ASN A 200 58.54 -28.85 45.13
N ASP A 201 57.90 -29.72 44.34
CA ASP A 201 58.31 -31.11 44.20
C ASP A 201 59.41 -31.27 43.13
N ILE A 202 60.14 -32.38 43.22
CA ILE A 202 60.90 -32.92 42.09
C ILE A 202 60.01 -33.96 41.41
N PHE A 203 59.83 -33.84 40.09
CA PHE A 203 58.98 -34.75 39.31
C PHE A 203 59.63 -35.27 38.04
N TRP A 204 59.20 -36.45 37.59
CA TRP A 204 59.71 -37.09 36.39
C TRP A 204 59.20 -36.44 35.10
N LEU A 205 60.06 -36.35 34.09
CA LEU A 205 59.71 -36.00 32.71
C LEU A 205 59.81 -37.25 31.82
N ARG A 206 59.06 -37.30 30.70
CA ARG A 206 59.16 -38.41 29.73
C ARG A 206 60.47 -38.45 28.94
N ALA A 207 61.32 -37.43 29.08
CA ALA A 207 62.62 -37.33 28.42
C ALA A 207 63.64 -38.35 28.99
N PRO A 208 64.12 -39.32 28.19
CA PRO A 208 65.20 -40.21 28.60
C PRO A 208 66.56 -39.50 28.54
N PHE A 209 67.54 -39.98 29.30
CA PHE A 209 68.90 -39.44 29.26
C PHE A 209 69.76 -40.09 28.17
N ASP A 210 70.41 -39.29 27.33
CA ASP A 210 71.13 -39.76 26.13
C ASP A 210 72.40 -40.59 26.40
N LYS A 211 72.86 -40.62 27.66
CA LYS A 211 74.18 -41.17 28.05
C LYS A 211 74.14 -42.42 28.92
N TYR A 212 73.04 -42.67 29.65
CA TYR A 212 72.93 -43.79 30.58
C TYR A 212 71.55 -44.46 30.46
N SER A 213 71.55 -45.76 30.17
CA SER A 213 70.35 -46.59 29.96
C SER A 213 69.56 -46.92 31.24
N ASP A 214 69.79 -46.15 32.30
CA ASP A 214 69.16 -46.24 33.62
C ASP A 214 68.83 -44.85 34.22
N TRP A 215 68.89 -43.76 33.44
CA TRP A 215 68.66 -42.37 33.88
C TRP A 215 67.63 -41.64 33.00
N ALA A 216 66.74 -40.87 33.62
CA ALA A 216 65.76 -39.99 32.97
C ALA A 216 65.91 -38.54 33.47
N LEU A 217 65.24 -37.60 32.82
CA LEU A 217 65.21 -36.20 33.29
C LEU A 217 64.13 -35.98 34.35
N VAL A 218 64.43 -35.09 35.30
CA VAL A 218 63.50 -34.54 36.28
C VAL A 218 63.42 -33.02 36.17
N ALA A 219 62.26 -32.47 36.51
CA ALA A 219 62.07 -31.04 36.77
C ALA A 219 62.24 -30.74 38.27
N ASN A 220 62.84 -29.59 38.60
CA ASN A 220 63.04 -29.12 39.97
C ASN A 220 63.05 -27.58 40.01
N SER A 221 62.05 -26.98 40.63
CA SER A 221 61.84 -25.52 40.70
C SER A 221 62.94 -24.75 41.42
N ASN A 222 63.81 -25.44 42.18
CA ASN A 222 64.93 -24.84 42.90
C ASN A 222 66.26 -24.98 42.14
N HIS A 223 66.26 -25.55 40.92
CA HIS A 223 67.49 -25.85 40.17
C HIS A 223 67.34 -25.61 38.65
N CYS A 224 66.91 -26.63 37.90
CA CYS A 224 66.67 -26.65 36.45
C CYS A 224 66.09 -28.02 36.06
N VAL A 225 65.97 -28.33 34.77
CA VAL A 225 65.86 -29.73 34.32
C VAL A 225 67.22 -30.43 34.44
N TYR A 226 67.30 -31.60 35.06
CA TYR A 226 68.55 -32.39 35.16
C TYR A 226 68.33 -33.91 35.19
N ASP A 227 69.42 -34.67 35.05
CA ASP A 227 69.43 -36.13 34.94
C ASP A 227 69.51 -36.86 36.29
N VAL A 228 68.70 -37.91 36.46
CA VAL A 228 68.70 -38.78 37.66
C VAL A 228 68.43 -40.24 37.30
N ALA A 229 69.09 -41.17 38.01
CA ALA A 229 68.86 -42.61 37.88
C ALA A 229 67.40 -43.01 38.21
N GLY A 230 66.76 -43.82 37.36
CA GLY A 230 65.34 -44.18 37.40
C GLY A 230 64.85 -44.96 38.63
N GLN A 231 65.76 -45.33 39.54
CA GLN A 231 65.47 -46.04 40.79
C GLN A 231 65.04 -45.13 41.96
N TYR A 232 65.18 -43.81 41.84
CA TYR A 232 64.66 -42.88 42.85
C TYR A 232 63.12 -42.82 42.76
N VAL A 233 62.47 -42.35 43.84
CA VAL A 233 61.01 -42.15 43.86
C VAL A 233 60.75 -40.65 43.92
N TYR A 234 60.04 -40.14 42.92
CA TYR A 234 59.71 -38.73 42.75
C TYR A 234 58.23 -38.53 42.42
N SER A 235 57.79 -37.28 42.41
CA SER A 235 56.40 -36.89 42.20
C SER A 235 55.96 -37.17 40.75
N VAL A 236 54.70 -37.54 40.57
CA VAL A 236 54.04 -37.68 39.27
C VAL A 236 53.18 -36.44 39.05
N VAL A 237 53.66 -35.55 38.17
CA VAL A 237 53.00 -34.30 37.80
C VAL A 237 52.73 -34.34 36.29
N PRO A 238 51.51 -34.75 35.87
CA PRO A 238 51.17 -34.91 34.46
C PRO A 238 50.50 -33.66 33.86
N ALA A 239 50.25 -33.72 32.56
CA ALA A 239 49.36 -32.84 31.81
C ALA A 239 48.36 -33.65 30.98
N PHE A 240 47.28 -33.01 30.53
CA PHE A 240 46.32 -33.55 29.56
C PHE A 240 45.76 -32.42 28.69
N ASN A 241 45.07 -32.78 27.60
CA ASN A 241 44.33 -31.84 26.76
C ASN A 241 42.83 -31.93 27.12
N LEU A 242 42.21 -30.81 27.48
CA LEU A 242 40.76 -30.71 27.76
C LEU A 242 40.02 -30.31 26.47
N ASP A 243 38.94 -31.02 26.14
CA ASP A 243 37.98 -30.65 25.10
C ASP A 243 37.13 -29.46 25.57
N LEU A 244 37.05 -28.38 24.77
CA LEU A 244 36.23 -27.22 25.08
C LEU A 244 34.89 -27.18 24.34
N SER A 245 34.59 -28.17 23.47
CA SER A 245 33.38 -28.18 22.62
C SER A 245 32.06 -28.20 23.39
N SER A 246 32.08 -28.64 24.65
CA SER A 246 30.93 -28.62 25.57
C SER A 246 31.11 -27.67 26.76
N VAL A 247 32.23 -26.96 26.85
CA VAL A 247 32.49 -25.99 27.94
C VAL A 247 31.93 -24.63 27.54
N LEU A 248 30.96 -24.12 28.29
CA LEU A 248 30.41 -22.78 28.04
C LEU A 248 31.38 -21.68 28.50
N PHE A 249 32.01 -21.85 29.66
CA PHE A 249 32.99 -20.94 30.25
C PHE A 249 33.73 -21.57 31.43
N ALA A 250 34.77 -20.89 31.92
CA ALA A 250 35.31 -21.06 33.26
C ALA A 250 35.08 -19.79 34.07
N SER A 251 34.84 -19.91 35.39
CA SER A 251 34.80 -18.74 36.27
C SER A 251 35.31 -19.04 37.68
N SER A 252 35.81 -17.99 38.35
CA SER A 252 36.33 -18.02 39.73
C SER A 252 35.28 -18.30 40.81
N ALA A 253 33.98 -18.34 40.46
CA ALA A 253 32.94 -18.80 41.35
C ALA A 253 33.02 -20.34 41.56
N PRO A 254 33.02 -20.86 42.80
CA PRO A 254 33.06 -22.29 43.08
C PRO A 254 31.73 -22.98 42.73
N ALA A 255 31.77 -24.28 42.45
CA ALA A 255 30.62 -25.08 42.00
C ALA A 255 29.55 -25.30 43.08
N ALA A 256 28.27 -25.37 42.66
CA ALA A 256 27.07 -25.77 43.41
C ALA A 256 27.10 -25.50 44.93
N THR A 257 27.28 -24.24 45.32
CA THR A 257 27.42 -23.81 46.73
C THR A 257 26.69 -22.49 46.97
N SER A 258 25.69 -22.48 47.85
CA SER A 258 25.02 -21.26 48.33
C SER A 258 25.95 -20.37 49.15
N GLY A 259 25.86 -19.05 48.98
CA GLY A 259 26.69 -18.08 49.72
C GLY A 259 28.17 -18.20 49.38
N ALA A 260 28.48 -18.39 48.08
CA ALA A 260 29.83 -18.53 47.58
C ALA A 260 30.69 -17.26 47.75
N SER A 261 31.96 -17.37 47.40
CA SER A 261 32.88 -16.24 47.22
C SER A 261 33.85 -16.60 46.11
N LEU A 262 34.34 -15.61 45.35
CA LEU A 262 35.31 -15.84 44.28
C LEU A 262 36.61 -16.44 44.84
N THR A 263 37.27 -17.29 44.06
CA THR A 263 38.54 -17.93 44.44
C THR A 263 39.58 -17.82 43.32
N ASP A 264 40.86 -17.82 43.68
CA ASP A 264 42.01 -17.78 42.75
C ASP A 264 42.09 -18.98 41.77
N THR A 265 41.11 -19.89 41.78
CA THR A 265 41.03 -21.08 40.93
C THR A 265 39.62 -21.21 40.39
N MET A 266 39.50 -21.33 39.07
CA MET A 266 38.21 -21.36 38.37
C MET A 266 37.59 -22.77 38.35
N THR A 267 36.27 -22.82 38.21
CA THR A 267 35.49 -24.01 37.86
C THR A 267 35.09 -23.90 36.38
N PHE A 268 35.29 -24.98 35.61
CA PHE A 268 34.70 -25.12 34.27
C PHE A 268 33.21 -25.42 34.39
N ARG A 269 32.43 -24.84 33.47
CA ARG A 269 30.99 -25.04 33.37
C ARG A 269 30.66 -25.60 32.00
N VAL A 270 30.14 -26.81 31.99
CA VAL A 270 29.72 -27.58 30.82
C VAL A 270 28.27 -27.22 30.48
N ASP A 271 27.90 -27.31 29.20
CA ASP A 271 26.53 -27.08 28.75
C ASP A 271 25.54 -27.97 29.51
N GLY A 272 24.62 -27.33 30.21
CA GLY A 272 23.58 -27.96 31.01
C GLY A 272 22.25 -28.18 30.30
N ALA A 273 22.09 -27.80 29.02
CA ALA A 273 20.77 -27.81 28.35
C ALA A 273 20.10 -29.19 28.23
N GLU A 274 20.85 -30.30 28.29
CA GLU A 274 20.30 -31.67 28.38
C GLU A 274 20.22 -32.21 29.82
N LYS A 275 20.60 -31.41 30.83
CA LYS A 275 20.76 -31.76 32.24
C LYS A 275 19.94 -30.88 33.20
N LEU A 276 19.49 -29.73 32.74
CA LEU A 276 18.70 -28.71 33.43
C LEU A 276 17.47 -28.38 32.57
N ALA A 277 16.27 -28.72 33.04
CA ALA A 277 15.02 -28.22 32.48
C ALA A 277 14.63 -26.84 33.05
N SER A 278 15.14 -26.51 34.24
CA SER A 278 15.00 -25.22 34.91
C SER A 278 15.60 -24.08 34.08
N GLY A 279 14.89 -22.96 34.00
CA GLY A 279 15.29 -21.77 33.23
C GLY A 279 15.32 -20.51 34.08
N ALA A 280 16.29 -19.63 33.83
CA ALA A 280 16.38 -18.33 34.49
C ALA A 280 16.30 -17.19 33.48
N ALA A 281 15.66 -16.09 33.86
CA ALA A 281 15.52 -14.89 33.06
C ALA A 281 15.69 -13.64 33.93
N TYR A 282 16.34 -12.59 33.43
CA TYR A 282 16.76 -11.46 34.26
C TYR A 282 16.47 -10.07 33.67
N THR A 283 16.53 -9.08 34.56
CA THR A 283 16.23 -7.66 34.33
C THR A 283 17.26 -6.79 35.04
N ALA A 284 17.10 -5.47 35.05
CA ALA A 284 17.96 -4.58 35.82
C ALA A 284 17.87 -4.82 37.35
N CYS A 285 16.75 -5.36 37.84
CA CYS A 285 16.37 -5.34 39.26
C CYS A 285 16.33 -6.71 39.96
N GLY A 286 16.50 -7.81 39.21
CA GLY A 286 16.53 -9.17 39.74
C GLY A 286 16.46 -10.25 38.66
N VAL A 287 16.50 -11.50 39.11
CA VAL A 287 16.43 -12.73 38.31
C VAL A 287 15.20 -13.54 38.72
N THR A 288 14.39 -13.94 37.75
CA THR A 288 13.29 -14.90 37.93
C THR A 288 13.78 -16.29 37.50
N VAL A 289 13.42 -17.32 38.26
CA VAL A 289 13.77 -18.73 37.98
C VAL A 289 12.49 -19.54 37.93
N ASN A 290 12.31 -20.27 36.83
CA ASN A 290 11.34 -21.35 36.69
C ASN A 290 12.07 -22.66 37.01
N TYR A 291 11.60 -23.40 38.02
CA TYR A 291 12.29 -24.57 38.58
C TYR A 291 11.59 -25.87 38.22
N ASP A 292 12.34 -26.86 37.74
CA ASP A 292 11.85 -28.22 37.51
C ASP A 292 12.28 -29.14 38.66
N GLU A 293 11.32 -29.85 39.27
CA GLU A 293 11.58 -30.74 40.41
C GLU A 293 12.41 -31.99 40.04
N ASP A 294 12.41 -32.41 38.76
CA ASP A 294 13.25 -33.51 38.27
C ASP A 294 14.75 -33.10 38.15
N ASP A 295 15.08 -31.80 38.19
CA ASP A 295 16.48 -31.35 38.16
C ASP A 295 17.22 -31.55 39.50
N GLY A 296 16.50 -31.58 40.62
CA GLY A 296 17.06 -31.69 41.96
C GLY A 296 17.80 -30.43 42.43
N ASN A 297 19.06 -30.56 42.86
CA ASN A 297 19.85 -29.48 43.46
C ASN A 297 20.35 -28.47 42.40
N VAL A 298 19.56 -27.44 42.14
CA VAL A 298 19.89 -26.32 41.24
C VAL A 298 20.31 -25.10 42.06
N PHE A 299 21.29 -24.35 41.57
CA PHE A 299 21.80 -23.11 42.18
C PHE A 299 21.77 -21.97 41.17
N LEU A 300 21.22 -20.83 41.55
CA LEU A 300 21.41 -19.58 40.81
C LEU A 300 22.77 -18.98 41.18
N TYR A 301 23.49 -18.49 40.18
CA TYR A 301 24.71 -17.72 40.30
C TYR A 301 24.58 -16.37 39.59
N VAL A 302 25.08 -15.32 40.24
CA VAL A 302 25.24 -13.97 39.69
C VAL A 302 26.65 -13.51 40.04
N GLN A 303 27.47 -13.23 39.03
CA GLN A 303 28.88 -12.83 39.19
C GLN A 303 29.19 -11.56 38.40
N ASP A 304 29.99 -10.68 39.00
CA ASP A 304 30.66 -9.56 38.31
C ASP A 304 32.19 -9.72 38.35
N ALA A 305 32.94 -8.61 38.28
CA ALA A 305 34.41 -8.64 38.28
C ALA A 305 35.04 -8.96 39.66
N ASP A 306 34.37 -8.62 40.76
CA ASP A 306 34.91 -8.64 42.12
C ASP A 306 34.07 -9.47 43.10
N SER A 307 32.79 -9.72 42.78
CA SER A 307 31.79 -10.37 43.63
C SER A 307 31.12 -11.59 42.97
N VAL A 308 30.59 -12.49 43.81
CA VAL A 308 29.59 -13.49 43.40
C VAL A 308 28.51 -13.62 44.47
N TYR A 309 27.26 -13.66 44.01
CA TYR A 309 26.11 -14.13 44.77
C TYR A 309 25.69 -15.51 44.27
N SER A 310 25.33 -16.41 45.18
CA SER A 310 24.78 -17.73 44.83
C SER A 310 23.77 -18.24 45.85
N VAL A 311 22.74 -18.94 45.37
CA VAL A 311 21.66 -19.49 46.21
C VAL A 311 21.06 -20.75 45.60
N GLU A 312 20.73 -21.73 46.44
CA GLU A 312 20.00 -22.96 46.08
C GLU A 312 18.53 -22.63 45.75
N ILE A 313 18.04 -23.17 44.65
CA ILE A 313 16.66 -23.01 44.16
C ILE A 313 15.90 -24.32 44.39
N THR A 314 14.69 -24.22 44.92
CA THR A 314 13.84 -25.38 45.30
C THR A 314 12.37 -25.24 44.90
N GLU A 315 11.99 -24.10 44.32
CA GLU A 315 10.66 -23.76 43.80
C GLU A 315 10.79 -22.54 42.86
N ASP A 316 9.76 -22.28 42.05
CA ASP A 316 9.68 -21.07 41.21
C ASP A 316 9.85 -19.81 42.07
N THR A 317 10.79 -18.93 41.71
CA THR A 317 11.19 -17.83 42.59
C THR A 317 11.74 -16.61 41.85
N ALA A 318 11.73 -15.46 42.53
CA ALA A 318 12.33 -14.22 42.05
C ALA A 318 13.35 -13.73 43.09
N VAL A 319 14.61 -13.61 42.68
CA VAL A 319 15.71 -13.11 43.52
C VAL A 319 16.01 -11.67 43.13
N VAL A 320 15.87 -10.77 44.09
CA VAL A 320 16.00 -9.32 43.88
C VAL A 320 17.45 -8.86 44.01
N LEU A 321 17.87 -7.86 43.25
CA LEU A 321 19.25 -7.35 43.26
C LEU A 321 19.69 -6.87 44.65
N SER A 322 18.78 -6.33 45.47
CA SER A 322 19.07 -5.89 46.84
C SER A 322 19.53 -7.01 47.79
N ASP A 323 19.18 -8.26 47.49
CA ASP A 323 19.58 -9.43 48.28
C ASP A 323 20.96 -9.97 47.83
N MET A 324 21.38 -9.61 46.61
CA MET A 324 22.62 -10.03 45.96
C MET A 324 23.82 -9.23 46.50
N THR A 325 24.18 -9.50 47.75
CA THR A 325 25.24 -8.78 48.49
C THR A 325 26.54 -8.69 47.69
N GLY A 326 26.86 -7.49 47.21
CA GLY A 326 28.09 -7.18 46.49
C GLY A 326 27.94 -7.07 44.97
N ILE A 327 26.75 -7.29 44.39
CA ILE A 327 26.47 -7.08 42.98
C ILE A 327 25.77 -5.72 42.79
N ASP A 328 26.37 -4.81 42.01
CA ASP A 328 25.83 -3.45 41.80
C ASP A 328 24.92 -3.33 40.56
N SER A 329 24.98 -4.28 39.60
CA SER A 329 24.14 -4.31 38.39
C SER A 329 24.07 -5.71 37.80
N LEU A 330 22.92 -6.06 37.20
CA LEU A 330 22.72 -7.30 36.45
C LEU A 330 23.00 -7.15 34.95
N ILE A 331 23.16 -5.93 34.43
CA ILE A 331 23.10 -5.65 32.99
C ILE A 331 24.38 -4.99 32.45
N GLY A 332 24.81 -5.50 31.30
CA GLY A 332 26.00 -5.08 30.56
C GLY A 332 26.97 -6.23 30.34
N GLU A 333 28.10 -5.96 29.69
CA GLU A 333 29.15 -6.98 29.47
C GLU A 333 29.84 -7.43 30.77
N ASN A 334 29.61 -6.71 31.88
CA ASN A 334 30.31 -6.83 33.15
C ASN A 334 29.70 -7.81 34.18
N THR A 335 28.48 -8.30 33.95
CA THR A 335 27.83 -9.28 34.84
C THR A 335 27.53 -10.58 34.08
N LYS A 336 27.51 -11.72 34.76
CA LYS A 336 27.22 -13.05 34.19
C LYS A 336 26.30 -13.81 35.15
N ILE A 337 25.27 -14.44 34.60
CA ILE A 337 24.16 -15.04 35.36
C ILE A 337 23.85 -16.41 34.76
N TRP A 338 23.80 -17.44 35.60
CA TRP A 338 23.50 -18.82 35.17
C TRP A 338 22.81 -19.62 36.28
N LEU A 339 22.04 -20.63 35.89
CA LEU A 339 21.69 -21.76 36.75
C LEU A 339 22.75 -22.84 36.65
N GLU A 340 23.02 -23.54 37.74
CA GLU A 340 24.03 -24.59 37.82
C GLU A 340 23.54 -25.79 38.64
N LYS A 341 23.89 -27.01 38.21
CA LYS A 341 23.89 -28.21 39.06
C LYS A 341 25.26 -28.89 38.97
N SER A 342 25.65 -29.63 40.01
CA SER A 342 26.89 -30.43 39.99
C SER A 342 26.61 -31.92 40.12
N GLU A 343 27.13 -32.70 39.18
CA GLU A 343 26.99 -34.15 39.10
C GLU A 343 28.33 -34.75 38.64
N ASP A 344 28.78 -35.87 39.22
CA ASP A 344 30.05 -36.53 38.86
C ASP A 344 31.27 -35.59 38.76
N ASN A 345 31.40 -34.66 39.71
CA ASN A 345 32.39 -33.57 39.79
C ASN A 345 32.27 -32.45 38.73
N VAL A 346 31.42 -32.60 37.71
CA VAL A 346 31.22 -31.61 36.65
C VAL A 346 30.11 -30.64 37.04
N ALA A 347 30.35 -29.33 36.85
CA ALA A 347 29.33 -28.30 36.94
C ALA A 347 28.65 -28.13 35.57
N TYR A 348 27.35 -28.40 35.51
CA TYR A 348 26.51 -28.20 34.32
C TYR A 348 25.73 -26.91 34.49
N ALA A 349 25.77 -26.03 33.50
CA ALA A 349 25.22 -24.68 33.58
C ALA A 349 24.33 -24.30 32.40
N VAL A 350 23.31 -23.48 32.68
CA VAL A 350 22.46 -22.83 31.67
C VAL A 350 22.49 -21.33 31.93
N MET A 351 22.89 -20.55 30.93
CA MET A 351 22.93 -19.08 31.02
C MET A 351 21.51 -18.51 31.13
N ALA A 352 21.32 -17.48 31.95
CA ALA A 352 20.03 -16.81 32.06
C ALA A 352 19.76 -15.91 30.84
N GLU A 353 18.50 -15.83 30.40
CA GLU A 353 18.08 -14.97 29.30
C GLU A 353 17.81 -13.53 29.76
N VAL A 354 18.20 -12.53 28.97
CA VAL A 354 17.88 -11.12 29.25
C VAL A 354 16.48 -10.79 28.75
N VAL A 355 15.61 -10.29 29.63
CA VAL A 355 14.23 -9.93 29.29
C VAL A 355 14.11 -8.47 28.89
N LEU A 356 14.51 -7.56 29.79
CA LEU A 356 14.37 -6.11 29.67
C LEU A 356 15.51 -5.40 30.41
N THR A 357 15.90 -4.21 29.93
CA THR A 357 16.96 -3.40 30.54
C THR A 357 16.50 -2.52 31.70
N GLU A 358 15.26 -2.69 32.14
CA GLU A 358 14.55 -1.83 33.09
C GLU A 358 13.77 -2.67 34.12
N HIS A 359 13.06 -2.03 35.05
CA HIS A 359 12.20 -2.72 36.00
C HIS A 359 10.92 -3.20 35.29
N ILE A 360 10.50 -4.45 35.53
CA ILE A 360 9.18 -4.92 35.05
C ILE A 360 8.10 -4.39 36.01
N PRO A 361 7.19 -3.50 35.60
CA PRO A 361 6.06 -3.10 36.44
C PRO A 361 5.13 -4.30 36.69
N LYS A 362 4.36 -4.28 37.78
CA LYS A 362 3.17 -5.15 37.90
C LYS A 362 2.12 -4.71 36.88
N ALA A 363 1.17 -5.60 36.59
CA ALA A 363 -0.03 -5.22 35.86
C ALA A 363 -0.74 -4.09 36.60
N ASP A 364 -1.04 -3.02 35.87
CA ASP A 364 -1.71 -1.83 36.36
C ASP A 364 -3.16 -2.14 36.78
N ASP A 365 -3.65 -1.50 37.85
CA ASP A 365 -5.06 -1.60 38.28
C ASP A 365 -5.95 -0.53 37.63
N GLY A 366 -5.35 0.49 37.02
CA GLY A 366 -6.01 1.59 36.31
C GLY A 366 -6.49 2.73 37.21
N ASP A 367 -6.13 2.75 38.49
CA ASP A 367 -6.60 3.75 39.46
C ASP A 367 -5.72 5.02 39.47
N CYS A 368 -4.45 4.94 39.05
CA CYS A 368 -3.38 5.95 39.22
C CYS A 368 -3.08 6.36 40.69
N THR A 369 -3.98 6.08 41.64
CA THR A 369 -3.77 6.32 43.09
C THR A 369 -3.10 5.14 43.82
N THR A 370 -2.95 3.98 43.16
CA THR A 370 -2.08 2.88 43.59
C THR A 370 -0.69 3.06 42.96
N ALA A 371 0.37 3.00 43.77
CA ALA A 371 1.75 3.06 43.25
C ALA A 371 2.07 1.76 42.48
N ILE A 372 2.48 1.88 41.22
CA ILE A 372 2.94 0.72 40.45
C ILE A 372 4.30 0.31 40.98
N THR A 373 4.34 -0.82 41.66
CA THR A 373 5.59 -1.46 42.09
C THR A 373 6.08 -2.46 41.05
N CYS A 374 7.39 -2.62 40.93
CA CYS A 374 8.01 -3.67 40.16
C CYS A 374 7.52 -5.06 40.59
N SER A 375 7.29 -5.96 39.64
CA SER A 375 6.89 -7.35 39.87
C SER A 375 7.98 -8.18 40.54
N ILE A 376 9.25 -7.81 40.36
CA ILE A 376 10.44 -8.46 40.91
C ILE A 376 10.88 -7.77 42.22
N CYS A 377 11.47 -6.57 42.15
CA CYS A 377 12.08 -5.94 43.34
C CYS A 377 11.09 -5.22 44.27
N GLY A 378 9.85 -5.00 43.84
CA GLY A 378 8.86 -4.25 44.63
C GLY A 378 9.13 -2.75 44.79
N GLU A 379 10.23 -2.21 44.24
CA GLU A 379 10.44 -0.77 44.15
C GLU A 379 9.36 -0.11 43.29
N VAL A 380 9.08 1.16 43.58
CA VAL A 380 8.09 1.95 42.85
C VAL A 380 8.63 2.29 41.47
N THR A 381 8.04 1.71 40.42
CA THR A 381 8.31 2.09 39.02
C THR A 381 7.54 3.36 38.65
N THR A 382 6.36 3.53 39.26
CA THR A 382 5.49 4.68 39.08
C THR A 382 4.87 5.06 40.43
N GLU A 383 5.12 6.28 40.90
CA GLU A 383 4.56 6.78 42.16
C GLU A 383 3.02 6.87 42.12
N ALA A 384 2.39 6.73 43.29
CA ALA A 384 0.96 6.98 43.43
C ALA A 384 0.68 8.49 43.36
N GLU A 385 -0.17 8.91 42.44
CA GLU A 385 -0.66 10.29 42.43
C GLU A 385 -1.83 10.50 43.40
N ALA A 386 -2.04 11.76 43.79
CA ALA A 386 -3.04 12.11 44.81
C ALA A 386 -4.49 11.98 44.31
N GLU A 387 -4.69 12.12 43.01
CA GLU A 387 -5.93 11.95 42.25
C GLU A 387 -5.54 11.32 40.88
N HIS A 388 -6.48 10.76 40.13
CA HIS A 388 -6.23 10.31 38.75
C HIS A 388 -6.13 11.55 37.84
N ILE A 389 -5.04 11.68 37.07
CA ILE A 389 -4.70 12.89 36.31
C ILE A 389 -4.66 12.60 34.81
N ASP A 390 -5.73 13.00 34.13
CA ASP A 390 -5.80 13.08 32.67
C ASP A 390 -5.17 14.41 32.21
N SER A 391 -3.92 14.40 31.74
CA SER A 391 -3.21 15.62 31.30
C SER A 391 -2.63 15.59 29.88
N ASN A 392 -2.87 14.54 29.10
CA ASN A 392 -2.68 14.52 27.65
C ASN A 392 -4.01 14.68 26.89
N ASP A 393 -3.93 15.18 25.65
CA ASP A 393 -5.12 15.45 24.83
C ASP A 393 -5.82 14.15 24.36
N ASP A 394 -5.10 13.01 24.32
CA ASP A 394 -5.58 11.72 23.84
C ASP A 394 -6.29 10.84 24.90
N GLY A 395 -6.23 11.20 26.18
CA GLY A 395 -7.11 10.67 27.25
C GLY A 395 -6.59 9.43 27.96
N TYR A 396 -5.28 9.29 28.07
CA TYR A 396 -4.64 8.24 28.85
C TYR A 396 -4.03 8.87 30.12
N CYS A 397 -4.10 8.21 31.28
CA CYS A 397 -3.46 8.73 32.49
C CYS A 397 -1.93 8.80 32.24
N ASP A 398 -1.32 9.99 32.24
CA ASP A 398 0.13 10.18 31.96
C ASP A 398 1.06 9.40 32.92
N VAL A 399 0.48 8.89 34.01
CA VAL A 399 1.12 8.10 35.05
C VAL A 399 1.06 6.59 34.75
N CYS A 400 -0.08 6.09 34.25
CA CYS A 400 -0.45 4.67 34.31
C CYS A 400 -1.01 4.11 32.98
N ASP A 401 -1.11 4.94 31.94
CA ASP A 401 -1.62 4.58 30.59
C ASP A 401 -3.05 4.00 30.61
N SER A 402 -3.80 4.22 31.70
CA SER A 402 -5.20 3.84 31.81
C SER A 402 -6.10 4.80 31.05
N CYS A 403 -7.13 4.24 30.44
CA CYS A 403 -8.12 4.98 29.67
C CYS A 403 -8.97 5.88 30.58
N ALA A 404 -8.92 7.21 30.38
CA ALA A 404 -9.66 8.21 31.13
C ALA A 404 -11.17 7.95 31.17
N ALA A 405 -11.79 8.08 32.35
CA ALA A 405 -13.24 7.95 32.50
C ALA A 405 -13.95 9.24 32.03
N PRO A 406 -14.73 9.21 30.94
CA PRO A 406 -15.42 10.38 30.41
C PRO A 406 -16.48 10.94 31.38
N GLU A 407 -16.69 12.26 31.38
CA GLU A 407 -17.74 12.89 32.19
C GLU A 407 -19.14 12.39 31.77
N LEU A 408 -20.02 12.14 32.74
CA LEU A 408 -21.41 11.74 32.50
C LEU A 408 -22.33 12.97 32.59
N VAL A 409 -22.60 13.61 31.44
CA VAL A 409 -23.44 14.81 31.35
C VAL A 409 -24.81 14.46 30.75
N ASP A 410 -25.89 14.86 31.42
CA ASP A 410 -27.29 14.63 31.02
C ASP A 410 -27.65 13.19 30.58
N GLY A 411 -26.90 12.19 31.07
CA GLY A 411 -27.10 10.76 30.78
C GLY A 411 -26.28 10.22 29.60
N TYR A 412 -25.34 11.01 29.07
CA TYR A 412 -24.39 10.64 28.04
C TYR A 412 -22.94 10.79 28.54
N TYR A 413 -22.13 9.76 28.34
CA TYR A 413 -20.68 9.85 28.52
C TYR A 413 -20.06 10.71 27.40
N GLN A 414 -19.31 11.74 27.79
CA GLN A 414 -18.70 12.72 26.89
C GLN A 414 -17.35 12.21 26.37
N ILE A 415 -17.30 11.69 25.14
CA ILE A 415 -16.11 11.10 24.55
C ILE A 415 -15.33 12.17 23.78
N ALA A 416 -14.24 12.67 24.37
CA ALA A 416 -13.40 13.70 23.74
C ALA A 416 -12.22 13.13 22.93
N ASN A 417 -11.80 11.89 23.22
CA ASN A 417 -10.55 11.33 22.70
C ASN A 417 -10.52 9.78 22.70
N ALA A 418 -9.41 9.21 22.23
CA ALA A 418 -9.22 7.77 22.05
C ALA A 418 -9.27 7.00 23.39
N GLY A 419 -8.68 7.57 24.44
CA GLY A 419 -8.73 7.02 25.79
C GLY A 419 -10.16 6.94 26.34
N ASN A 420 -10.96 8.02 26.25
CA ASN A 420 -12.38 7.97 26.64
C ASN A 420 -13.15 6.88 25.86
N LEU A 421 -12.90 6.74 24.56
CA LEU A 421 -13.55 5.73 23.72
C LEU A 421 -13.16 4.30 24.16
N MET A 422 -11.88 4.08 24.49
CA MET A 422 -11.37 2.81 25.00
C MET A 422 -11.89 2.49 26.41
N TRP A 423 -12.11 3.49 27.27
CA TRP A 423 -12.81 3.31 28.55
C TRP A 423 -14.25 2.87 28.33
N PHE A 424 -14.99 3.59 27.47
CA PHE A 424 -16.40 3.31 27.19
C PHE A 424 -16.58 1.91 26.59
N ALA A 425 -15.67 1.49 25.70
CA ALA A 425 -15.65 0.16 25.13
C ALA A 425 -15.51 -0.96 26.19
N LYS A 426 -14.62 -0.76 27.18
CA LYS A 426 -14.45 -1.67 28.32
C LYS A 426 -15.68 -1.66 29.23
N PHE A 427 -16.18 -0.49 29.62
CA PHE A 427 -17.32 -0.28 30.51
C PHE A 427 -18.59 -0.98 29.99
N VAL A 428 -18.96 -0.70 28.74
CA VAL A 428 -20.12 -1.29 28.06
C VAL A 428 -19.98 -2.81 27.93
N SER A 429 -18.79 -3.29 27.54
CA SER A 429 -18.55 -4.73 27.34
C SER A 429 -18.55 -5.53 28.64
N ASN A 430 -18.24 -4.90 29.78
CA ASN A 430 -18.28 -5.51 31.10
C ASN A 430 -19.71 -5.65 31.69
N GLY A 431 -20.72 -5.01 31.11
CA GLY A 431 -22.13 -5.24 31.47
C GLY A 431 -23.08 -4.08 31.23
N GLU A 432 -22.58 -2.84 31.22
CA GLU A 432 -23.35 -1.60 31.20
C GLU A 432 -23.83 -1.25 29.77
N LYS A 433 -24.58 -2.18 29.17
CA LYS A 433 -24.90 -2.22 27.73
C LYS A 433 -25.85 -1.11 27.26
N ASP A 434 -26.62 -0.51 28.16
CA ASP A 434 -27.56 0.59 27.90
C ASP A 434 -27.00 1.98 28.18
N ALA A 435 -25.72 2.10 28.59
CA ALA A 435 -25.03 3.38 28.71
C ALA A 435 -25.02 4.15 27.38
N ASN A 436 -25.27 5.46 27.42
CA ASN A 436 -25.20 6.32 26.23
C ASN A 436 -23.86 7.04 26.17
N ALA A 437 -23.38 7.35 24.96
CA ALA A 437 -22.19 8.16 24.73
C ALA A 437 -22.42 9.18 23.62
N VAL A 438 -21.70 10.29 23.67
CA VAL A 438 -21.66 11.33 22.63
C VAL A 438 -20.22 11.73 22.35
N LEU A 439 -19.84 11.86 21.09
CA LEU A 439 -18.53 12.40 20.72
C LEU A 439 -18.52 13.93 20.87
N LEU A 440 -17.41 14.49 21.36
CA LEU A 440 -17.15 15.93 21.42
C LEU A 440 -16.04 16.41 20.47
N ALA A 441 -15.35 15.47 19.83
CA ALA A 441 -14.30 15.72 18.84
C ALA A 441 -14.14 14.52 17.89
N ASP A 442 -13.39 14.72 16.81
CA ASP A 442 -12.90 13.63 15.97
C ASP A 442 -11.83 12.80 16.71
N ILE A 443 -11.92 11.48 16.57
CA ILE A 443 -11.05 10.53 17.28
C ILE A 443 -10.08 9.86 16.30
N ASP A 444 -8.78 9.92 16.57
CA ASP A 444 -7.77 9.14 15.84
C ASP A 444 -7.38 7.89 16.64
N MET A 445 -7.50 6.71 16.03
CA MET A 445 -7.16 5.41 16.61
C MET A 445 -5.86 4.84 16.00
N THR A 446 -5.03 5.67 15.35
CA THR A 446 -3.74 5.26 14.78
C THR A 446 -2.85 4.59 15.83
N GLY A 447 -2.55 3.30 15.63
CA GLY A 447 -1.74 2.50 16.54
C GLY A 447 -2.47 1.92 17.75
N VAL A 448 -3.71 2.36 18.03
CA VAL A 448 -4.51 1.88 19.17
C VAL A 448 -5.08 0.49 18.87
N ALA A 449 -4.80 -0.47 19.75
CA ALA A 449 -5.31 -1.84 19.61
C ALA A 449 -6.80 -1.93 19.98
N TRP A 450 -7.66 -2.19 18.98
CA TRP A 450 -9.12 -2.18 19.17
C TRP A 450 -9.73 -3.55 19.44
N THR A 451 -10.69 -3.61 20.38
CA THR A 451 -11.63 -4.73 20.58
C THR A 451 -13.07 -4.22 20.42
N PRO A 452 -13.91 -4.82 19.56
CA PRO A 452 -15.27 -4.33 19.30
C PRO A 452 -16.15 -4.27 20.55
N ILE A 453 -16.90 -3.18 20.71
CA ILE A 453 -17.84 -2.99 21.82
C ILE A 453 -18.96 -4.05 21.73
N CYS A 454 -19.16 -4.83 22.80
CA CYS A 454 -20.01 -6.02 22.77
C CYS A 454 -19.62 -7.02 21.64
N GLN A 455 -18.34 -7.36 21.53
CA GLN A 455 -17.88 -8.46 20.68
C GLN A 455 -18.58 -9.77 21.07
N THR A 456 -19.19 -10.45 20.09
CA THR A 456 -19.71 -11.81 20.25
C THR A 456 -18.69 -12.82 19.75
N VAL A 457 -18.60 -13.97 20.44
CA VAL A 457 -17.77 -15.14 20.06
C VAL A 457 -18.62 -16.33 19.56
N SER A 458 -19.91 -16.08 19.36
CA SER A 458 -20.94 -17.02 18.91
C SER A 458 -21.88 -16.35 17.91
N PHE A 459 -22.43 -17.14 16.98
CA PHE A 459 -23.38 -16.64 16.00
C PHE A 459 -24.80 -16.52 16.57
N HIS A 460 -25.44 -15.38 16.37
CA HIS A 460 -26.84 -15.13 16.72
C HIS A 460 -27.64 -14.77 15.45
N GLU A 461 -28.69 -15.53 15.14
CA GLU A 461 -29.64 -15.19 14.05
C GLU A 461 -30.84 -14.37 14.52
N THR A 462 -30.84 -13.98 15.80
CA THR A 462 -32.03 -13.79 16.62
C THR A 462 -31.79 -12.74 17.70
N ALA A 463 -32.83 -12.04 18.13
CA ALA A 463 -32.80 -11.13 19.27
C ALA A 463 -32.45 -11.83 20.61
N ALA A 464 -31.15 -12.03 20.87
CA ALA A 464 -30.63 -12.35 22.20
C ALA A 464 -30.47 -11.03 22.98
N THR A 465 -31.39 -10.77 23.91
CA THR A 465 -31.57 -9.46 24.58
C THR A 465 -30.46 -9.08 25.58
N ASP A 466 -29.28 -9.67 25.47
CA ASP A 466 -28.15 -9.52 26.38
C ASP A 466 -26.77 -9.72 25.68
N THR A 467 -26.72 -9.67 24.34
CA THR A 467 -25.48 -9.89 23.57
C THR A 467 -25.01 -8.70 22.73
N GLY A 468 -25.72 -7.57 22.76
CA GLY A 468 -25.39 -6.37 21.99
C GLY A 468 -25.51 -5.10 22.79
N TYR A 469 -24.89 -4.04 22.28
CA TYR A 469 -25.01 -2.68 22.81
C TYR A 469 -26.44 -2.18 22.62
N SER A 470 -27.10 -1.76 23.71
CA SER A 470 -28.50 -1.32 23.77
C SER A 470 -28.68 0.18 24.04
N GLY A 471 -27.61 0.92 24.33
CA GLY A 471 -27.64 2.38 24.55
C GLY A 471 -27.72 3.20 23.26
N THR A 472 -27.52 4.52 23.40
CA THR A 472 -27.41 5.47 22.28
C THR A 472 -25.98 5.97 22.14
N PHE A 473 -25.29 5.63 21.05
CA PHE A 473 -24.02 6.24 20.67
C PHE A 473 -24.27 7.32 19.62
N ASP A 474 -23.97 8.57 19.95
CA ASP A 474 -24.18 9.74 19.10
C ASP A 474 -22.83 10.31 18.65
N GLY A 475 -22.48 10.12 17.38
CA GLY A 475 -21.27 10.72 16.81
C GLY A 475 -21.33 12.24 16.76
N ASN A 476 -22.51 12.86 16.89
CA ASN A 476 -22.70 14.31 16.94
C ASN A 476 -22.06 15.08 15.76
N GLY A 477 -21.87 14.41 14.61
CA GLY A 477 -21.18 14.97 13.44
C GLY A 477 -19.73 14.51 13.28
N HIS A 478 -19.09 14.07 14.36
CA HIS A 478 -17.68 13.69 14.41
C HIS A 478 -17.37 12.29 13.84
N THR A 479 -16.08 12.04 13.67
CA THR A 479 -15.51 10.81 13.10
C THR A 479 -14.71 9.99 14.10
N ILE A 480 -14.57 8.70 13.81
CA ILE A 480 -13.56 7.81 14.41
C ILE A 480 -12.71 7.27 13.25
N SER A 481 -11.40 7.51 13.32
CA SER A 481 -10.48 7.34 12.20
C SER A 481 -9.35 6.33 12.47
N ASN A 482 -8.81 5.73 11.40
CA ASN A 482 -7.62 4.86 11.36
C ASN A 482 -7.67 3.56 12.19
N LEU A 483 -8.80 3.27 12.83
CA LEU A 483 -9.07 2.08 13.65
C LEU A 483 -8.76 0.79 12.87
N THR A 484 -7.83 -0.01 13.40
CA THR A 484 -7.32 -1.22 12.74
C THR A 484 -7.50 -2.49 13.60
N VAL A 485 -8.05 -3.55 12.99
CA VAL A 485 -8.30 -4.87 13.60
C VAL A 485 -7.68 -5.96 12.71
N THR A 486 -6.69 -6.69 13.21
CA THR A 486 -5.93 -7.69 12.42
C THR A 486 -5.47 -8.88 13.28
N GLY A 487 -4.94 -9.93 12.63
CA GLY A 487 -4.20 -11.02 13.29
C GLY A 487 -5.05 -12.12 13.95
N ILE A 488 -6.39 -12.08 13.82
CA ILE A 488 -7.28 -12.90 14.66
C ILE A 488 -7.51 -14.31 14.08
N SER A 489 -7.36 -15.31 14.95
CA SER A 489 -7.46 -16.74 14.69
C SER A 489 -8.61 -17.41 15.45
N GLY A 490 -9.08 -18.56 14.96
CA GLY A 490 -10.02 -19.49 15.62
C GLY A 490 -11.27 -18.92 16.33
N GLY A 491 -12.45 -19.00 15.69
CA GLY A 491 -13.74 -18.69 16.36
C GLY A 491 -14.80 -18.04 15.46
N THR A 492 -15.94 -17.71 16.06
CA THR A 492 -17.12 -17.13 15.38
C THR A 492 -17.38 -15.71 15.87
N TYR A 493 -16.88 -14.70 15.16
CA TYR A 493 -16.74 -13.35 15.71
C TYR A 493 -17.51 -12.27 14.95
N SER A 494 -17.78 -11.17 15.65
CA SER A 494 -18.41 -9.94 15.13
C SER A 494 -17.48 -8.73 15.26
N TYR A 495 -17.25 -7.98 14.18
CA TYR A 495 -16.27 -6.89 14.12
C TYR A 495 -16.80 -5.59 13.55
N GLY A 496 -16.33 -4.50 14.16
CA GLY A 496 -16.57 -3.10 13.84
C GLY A 496 -16.10 -2.25 15.02
N LEU A 497 -16.54 -1.00 15.06
CA LEU A 497 -16.61 -0.24 16.32
C LEU A 497 -17.42 -1.06 17.35
N PHE A 498 -18.60 -1.54 16.96
CA PHE A 498 -19.42 -2.49 17.71
C PHE A 498 -19.30 -3.91 17.15
N GLY A 499 -19.30 -4.90 18.04
CA GLY A 499 -19.54 -6.29 17.68
C GLY A 499 -20.99 -6.50 17.29
N THR A 500 -21.91 -6.25 18.24
CA THR A 500 -23.36 -6.38 18.03
C THR A 500 -24.12 -5.15 18.50
N VAL A 501 -24.99 -4.60 17.65
CA VAL A 501 -25.87 -3.46 17.96
C VAL A 501 -27.32 -3.93 18.14
N SER A 502 -27.96 -3.47 19.21
CA SER A 502 -29.38 -3.67 19.52
C SER A 502 -30.07 -2.40 20.06
N GLY A 503 -29.30 -1.31 20.29
CA GLY A 503 -29.73 0.06 20.56
C GLY A 503 -29.55 0.96 19.34
N THR A 504 -29.07 2.19 19.54
CA THR A 504 -28.90 3.18 18.46
C THR A 504 -27.45 3.62 18.31
N VAL A 505 -26.94 3.64 17.09
CA VAL A 505 -25.73 4.37 16.69
C VAL A 505 -26.15 5.41 15.65
N LYS A 506 -25.75 6.68 15.83
CA LYS A 506 -26.17 7.76 14.92
C LYS A 506 -25.14 8.85 14.70
N ASN A 507 -25.30 9.63 13.64
CA ASN A 507 -24.55 10.86 13.36
C ASN A 507 -23.01 10.68 13.37
N LEU A 508 -22.50 9.55 12.87
CA LEU A 508 -21.12 9.09 13.08
C LEU A 508 -20.42 8.75 11.75
N GLY A 509 -19.22 9.30 11.55
CA GLY A 509 -18.31 8.88 10.47
C GLY A 509 -17.28 7.85 10.92
N MET A 510 -17.08 6.79 10.15
CA MET A 510 -15.90 5.91 10.25
C MET A 510 -14.95 6.24 9.08
N VAL A 511 -13.67 6.51 9.37
CA VAL A 511 -12.68 6.90 8.36
C VAL A 511 -11.47 5.96 8.41
N ASN A 512 -10.99 5.48 7.26
CA ASN A 512 -9.85 4.56 7.16
C ASN A 512 -9.98 3.27 8.03
N TYR A 513 -11.20 2.84 8.35
CA TYR A 513 -11.42 1.63 9.16
C TYR A 513 -10.86 0.39 8.47
N LYS A 514 -10.03 -0.38 9.17
CA LYS A 514 -9.36 -1.54 8.61
C LYS A 514 -9.63 -2.82 9.39
N TYR A 515 -10.14 -3.83 8.69
CA TYR A 515 -10.31 -5.18 9.21
C TYR A 515 -9.70 -6.18 8.22
N ILE A 516 -8.66 -6.91 8.62
CA ILE A 516 -8.11 -8.03 7.83
C ILE A 516 -8.09 -9.30 8.69
N LEU A 517 -8.92 -10.27 8.27
CA LEU A 517 -9.05 -11.58 8.91
C LEU A 517 -7.72 -12.36 8.88
N GLY A 518 -7.37 -13.03 9.98
CA GLY A 518 -6.32 -14.06 10.02
C GLY A 518 -6.81 -15.36 9.36
N ASP A 519 -7.26 -16.30 10.19
CA ASP A 519 -7.77 -17.62 9.83
C ASP A 519 -9.06 -18.01 10.61
N ALA A 520 -9.68 -17.06 11.34
CA ALA A 520 -10.88 -17.33 12.14
C ALA A 520 -12.04 -17.91 11.30
N SER A 521 -12.74 -18.87 11.88
CA SER A 521 -13.60 -19.80 11.16
C SER A 521 -14.94 -19.22 10.73
N ASP A 522 -15.49 -18.21 11.43
CA ASP A 522 -16.76 -17.57 11.07
C ASP A 522 -16.88 -16.07 11.49
N ALA A 523 -16.36 -15.14 10.67
CA ALA A 523 -16.41 -13.69 10.93
C ALA A 523 -17.59 -12.94 10.26
N ARG A 524 -18.16 -11.94 10.95
CA ARG A 524 -19.01 -10.87 10.37
C ARG A 524 -18.35 -9.53 10.63
N ALA A 525 -18.10 -8.72 9.61
CA ALA A 525 -17.37 -7.46 9.75
C ALA A 525 -17.98 -6.30 8.98
N GLY A 526 -18.01 -5.11 9.60
CA GLY A 526 -18.18 -3.81 8.94
C GLY A 526 -17.69 -2.68 9.85
N SER A 527 -17.54 -1.46 9.34
CA SER A 527 -16.84 -0.41 10.12
C SER A 527 -17.56 -0.03 11.42
N ILE A 528 -18.89 0.04 11.39
CA ILE A 528 -19.70 0.39 12.57
C ILE A 528 -20.11 -0.85 13.34
N ALA A 529 -20.57 -1.91 12.67
CA ALA A 529 -21.13 -3.09 13.35
C ALA A 529 -20.81 -4.43 12.67
N GLY A 530 -20.42 -5.42 13.46
CA GLY A 530 -20.37 -6.81 12.98
C GLY A 530 -21.77 -7.38 12.74
N GLN A 531 -22.69 -7.16 13.68
CA GLN A 531 -24.09 -7.59 13.62
C GLN A 531 -25.02 -6.45 14.06
N VAL A 532 -26.13 -6.27 13.33
CA VAL A 532 -27.28 -5.47 13.77
C VAL A 532 -28.46 -6.41 13.91
N LEU A 533 -29.07 -6.47 15.09
CA LEU A 533 -30.18 -7.37 15.41
C LEU A 533 -31.50 -6.61 15.58
N THR A 534 -32.63 -7.31 15.73
CA THR A 534 -33.93 -6.71 16.05
C THR A 534 -33.82 -5.70 17.21
N GLY A 535 -34.21 -4.44 16.96
CA GLY A 535 -34.07 -3.30 17.87
C GLY A 535 -32.89 -2.38 17.52
N GLY A 536 -31.82 -2.94 16.97
CA GLY A 536 -30.64 -2.21 16.52
C GLY A 536 -30.93 -1.24 15.39
N THR A 537 -30.43 -0.01 15.53
CA THR A 537 -30.58 1.08 14.56
C THR A 537 -29.22 1.73 14.29
N ILE A 538 -28.84 1.87 13.02
CA ILE A 538 -27.73 2.71 12.56
C ILE A 538 -28.31 3.79 11.64
N ILE A 539 -28.16 5.08 11.98
CA ILE A 539 -28.82 6.17 11.24
C ILE A 539 -27.97 7.44 11.11
N ASN A 540 -27.93 8.05 9.92
CA ASN A 540 -27.07 9.21 9.63
C ASN A 540 -25.57 8.90 9.86
N CYS A 541 -25.09 7.75 9.39
CA CYS A 541 -23.70 7.32 9.58
C CYS A 541 -22.99 6.98 8.27
N TYR A 542 -21.65 7.09 8.23
CA TYR A 542 -20.88 6.84 7.02
C TYR A 542 -19.57 6.07 7.23
N SER A 543 -18.99 5.57 6.13
CA SER A 543 -17.76 4.77 6.13
C SER A 543 -16.87 5.10 4.92
N VAL A 544 -15.84 5.92 5.11
CA VAL A 544 -14.92 6.37 4.03
C VAL A 544 -13.56 5.66 4.14
N GLY A 545 -13.00 5.20 3.03
CA GLY A 545 -11.63 4.67 2.98
C GLY A 545 -11.44 3.30 3.66
N HIS A 546 -12.52 2.54 3.83
CA HIS A 546 -12.53 1.31 4.62
C HIS A 546 -11.95 0.11 3.86
N ASP A 547 -11.23 -0.80 4.54
CA ASP A 547 -10.69 -2.06 3.97
C ASP A 547 -11.16 -3.23 4.85
N VAL A 548 -12.21 -3.93 4.42
CA VAL A 548 -12.91 -4.97 5.20
C VAL A 548 -12.76 -6.33 4.50
N ASP A 549 -11.70 -7.06 4.85
CA ASP A 549 -11.33 -8.33 4.24
C ASP A 549 -11.58 -9.53 5.16
N THR A 550 -12.58 -10.34 4.80
CA THR A 550 -12.89 -11.65 5.40
C THR A 550 -12.34 -12.84 4.59
N LYS A 551 -11.38 -12.59 3.68
CA LYS A 551 -10.66 -13.56 2.82
C LYS A 551 -11.58 -14.50 2.05
N GLU A 552 -12.60 -13.92 1.41
CA GLU A 552 -13.71 -14.64 0.74
C GLU A 552 -14.46 -15.66 1.61
N SER A 553 -14.17 -15.74 2.91
CA SER A 553 -14.58 -16.89 3.71
C SER A 553 -15.96 -16.72 4.33
N LYS A 554 -16.36 -15.47 4.62
CA LYS A 554 -17.57 -15.10 5.41
C LYS A 554 -18.16 -13.74 5.02
N ILE A 555 -18.69 -12.96 5.98
CA ILE A 555 -19.64 -11.87 5.75
C ILE A 555 -18.98 -10.52 5.99
N ALA A 556 -18.97 -9.64 4.99
CA ALA A 556 -18.32 -8.33 5.03
C ALA A 556 -19.21 -7.24 4.44
N GLY A 557 -19.29 -6.07 5.08
CA GLY A 557 -19.88 -4.87 4.46
C GLY A 557 -19.27 -3.59 4.98
N GLY A 558 -19.31 -2.51 4.20
CA GLY A 558 -18.57 -1.28 4.54
C GLY A 558 -19.10 -0.54 5.76
N ILE A 559 -20.41 -0.63 6.07
CA ILE A 559 -21.02 -0.14 7.32
C ILE A 559 -21.26 -1.30 8.30
N ALA A 560 -21.91 -2.38 7.84
CA ALA A 560 -22.29 -3.50 8.70
C ALA A 560 -22.06 -4.88 8.07
N GLY A 561 -21.57 -5.83 8.89
CA GLY A 561 -21.43 -7.22 8.48
C GLY A 561 -22.77 -7.86 8.13
N CYS A 562 -23.70 -7.95 9.07
CA CYS A 562 -25.06 -8.42 8.80
C CYS A 562 -26.15 -7.63 9.52
N ASN A 563 -27.33 -7.51 8.90
CA ASN A 563 -28.53 -6.91 9.50
C ASN A 563 -29.67 -7.93 9.55
N TYR A 564 -29.98 -8.43 10.75
CA TYR A 564 -30.97 -9.46 11.02
C TYR A 564 -32.11 -8.90 11.88
N GLY A 565 -33.05 -8.21 11.23
CA GLY A 565 -34.22 -7.60 11.87
C GLY A 565 -34.04 -6.18 12.42
N GLY A 566 -32.85 -5.59 12.31
CA GLY A 566 -32.58 -4.19 12.65
C GLY A 566 -32.76 -3.23 11.47
N THR A 567 -32.43 -1.95 11.70
CA THR A 567 -32.57 -0.86 10.72
C THR A 567 -31.23 -0.20 10.45
N ILE A 568 -30.89 0.02 9.18
CA ILE A 568 -29.74 0.82 8.74
C ILE A 568 -30.28 1.83 7.72
N SER A 569 -30.23 3.13 8.02
CA SER A 569 -30.96 4.13 7.20
C SER A 569 -30.26 5.48 7.13
N ASN A 570 -30.36 6.18 6.01
CA ASN A 570 -29.63 7.44 5.78
C ASN A 570 -28.12 7.23 5.96
N CYS A 571 -27.52 6.22 5.33
CA CYS A 571 -26.12 5.83 5.54
C CYS A 571 -25.37 5.59 4.22
N TYR A 572 -24.07 5.84 4.18
CA TYR A 572 -23.28 5.56 2.97
C TYR A 572 -21.89 4.98 3.23
N ALA A 573 -21.31 4.38 2.18
CA ALA A 573 -19.97 3.82 2.19
C ALA A 573 -19.24 4.22 0.89
N LEU A 574 -17.99 4.71 1.00
CA LEU A 574 -17.27 5.40 -0.08
C LEU A 574 -15.77 5.13 -0.06
N ASN A 575 -15.13 5.09 -1.23
CA ASN A 575 -13.71 4.90 -1.46
C ASN A 575 -13.16 3.65 -0.74
N GLY A 576 -13.97 2.60 -0.69
CA GLY A 576 -13.75 1.43 0.17
C GLY A 576 -13.56 0.13 -0.57
N LYS A 577 -13.09 -0.89 0.15
CA LYS A 577 -12.91 -2.26 -0.35
C LYS A 577 -13.55 -3.24 0.61
N VAL A 578 -14.61 -3.89 0.15
CA VAL A 578 -15.27 -5.01 0.84
C VAL A 578 -14.83 -6.32 0.20
N THR A 579 -14.38 -7.30 1.00
CA THR A 579 -14.00 -8.63 0.50
C THR A 579 -14.62 -9.72 1.38
N GLY A 580 -15.57 -10.45 0.81
CA GLY A 580 -16.32 -11.50 1.51
C GLY A 580 -16.79 -12.62 0.59
N TYR A 581 -17.41 -13.64 1.18
CA TYR A 581 -17.92 -14.81 0.46
C TYR A 581 -18.87 -14.36 -0.64
N THR A 582 -18.76 -14.99 -1.82
CA THR A 582 -19.29 -14.50 -3.10
C THR A 582 -20.74 -13.95 -3.08
N THR A 583 -21.62 -14.50 -2.24
CA THR A 583 -23.03 -14.09 -2.09
C THR A 583 -23.37 -13.35 -0.78
N ARG A 584 -22.39 -13.00 0.06
CA ARG A 584 -22.56 -12.40 1.39
C ARG A 584 -21.58 -11.23 1.63
N TRP A 585 -21.62 -10.25 0.73
CA TRP A 585 -20.92 -8.99 0.91
C TRP A 585 -21.71 -7.81 0.31
N GLY A 586 -21.41 -6.57 0.68
CA GLY A 586 -21.96 -5.36 0.04
C GLY A 586 -21.38 -4.07 0.61
N GLY A 587 -21.28 -3.01 -0.19
CA GLY A 587 -20.68 -1.73 0.21
C GLY A 587 -21.28 -1.15 1.48
N VAL A 588 -22.59 -1.31 1.73
CA VAL A 588 -23.22 -0.94 3.01
C VAL A 588 -23.41 -2.16 3.92
N VAL A 589 -24.05 -3.24 3.44
CA VAL A 589 -24.41 -4.41 4.29
C VAL A 589 -24.05 -5.75 3.67
N GLY A 590 -23.27 -6.57 4.39
CA GLY A 590 -22.79 -7.85 3.89
C GLY A 590 -23.88 -8.93 3.71
N ASP A 591 -24.79 -9.07 4.66
CA ASP A 591 -25.92 -10.02 4.61
C ASP A 591 -27.13 -9.48 5.37
N CYS A 592 -28.19 -9.12 4.64
CA CYS A 592 -29.44 -8.61 5.21
C CYS A 592 -30.55 -9.68 5.14
N LYS A 593 -31.22 -9.94 6.27
CA LYS A 593 -32.41 -10.81 6.34
C LYS A 593 -33.32 -10.51 7.54
N LYS A 594 -34.44 -11.23 7.59
CA LYS A 594 -35.41 -11.27 8.70
C LYS A 594 -34.88 -12.08 9.89
N ASP A 595 -35.24 -11.66 11.11
CA ASP A 595 -35.11 -12.50 12.32
C ASP A 595 -35.87 -13.83 12.11
N SER A 596 -35.19 -14.95 12.33
CA SER A 596 -35.72 -16.29 12.05
C SER A 596 -36.65 -16.82 13.14
N THR A 597 -36.82 -16.10 14.25
CA THR A 597 -37.50 -16.57 15.47
C THR A 597 -38.57 -15.65 16.05
N ALA A 598 -38.67 -14.39 15.60
CA ALA A 598 -39.62 -13.40 16.10
C ALA A 598 -41.08 -13.95 16.26
N PRO A 599 -41.62 -14.02 17.49
CA PRO A 599 -42.97 -14.53 17.73
C PRO A 599 -44.05 -13.47 17.43
N ASP A 600 -45.11 -13.91 16.74
CA ASP A 600 -46.29 -13.14 16.31
C ASP A 600 -46.07 -11.92 15.37
N LEU A 601 -46.35 -12.17 14.08
CA LEU A 601 -46.92 -11.26 13.06
C LEU A 601 -46.23 -9.92 12.69
N ALA A 602 -45.45 -9.29 13.56
CA ALA A 602 -44.53 -8.22 13.21
C ALA A 602 -43.28 -8.87 12.59
N GLN A 603 -43.25 -8.95 11.26
CA GLN A 603 -42.11 -9.54 10.55
C GLN A 603 -40.93 -8.56 10.58
N THR A 604 -40.02 -8.71 11.56
CA THR A 604 -38.79 -7.92 11.67
C THR A 604 -37.79 -8.34 10.60
N TYR A 605 -38.03 -7.81 9.40
CA TYR A 605 -37.10 -7.79 8.29
C TYR A 605 -35.94 -6.84 8.60
N GLY A 606 -34.69 -7.30 8.42
CA GLY A 606 -33.57 -6.39 8.28
C GLY A 606 -33.89 -5.36 7.20
N THR A 607 -33.84 -4.09 7.58
CA THR A 607 -34.24 -2.97 6.74
C THR A 607 -33.02 -2.10 6.42
N VAL A 608 -32.82 -1.81 5.13
CA VAL A 608 -31.82 -0.88 4.63
C VAL A 608 -32.54 0.13 3.73
N SER A 609 -32.45 1.42 4.03
CA SER A 609 -33.25 2.44 3.33
C SER A 609 -32.57 3.80 3.25
N ASN A 610 -32.62 4.49 2.11
CA ASN A 610 -31.91 5.77 1.89
C ASN A 610 -30.39 5.59 2.09
N CYS A 611 -29.78 4.64 1.36
CA CYS A 611 -28.38 4.27 1.53
C CYS A 611 -27.61 4.11 0.21
N TYR A 612 -26.37 4.57 0.18
CA TYR A 612 -25.58 4.78 -1.05
C TYR A 612 -24.16 4.19 -0.97
N THR A 613 -23.60 3.76 -2.10
CA THR A 613 -22.19 3.34 -2.18
C THR A 613 -21.63 3.38 -3.61
N ASP A 614 -20.32 3.54 -3.71
CA ASP A 614 -19.46 3.37 -4.89
C ASP A 614 -19.21 1.90 -5.27
N ASP A 615 -19.28 0.98 -4.30
CA ASP A 615 -19.14 -0.46 -4.57
C ASP A 615 -20.33 -1.01 -5.39
N THR A 616 -20.10 -2.08 -6.14
CA THR A 616 -21.05 -2.66 -7.12
C THR A 616 -22.31 -3.32 -6.52
N ARG A 617 -22.53 -3.22 -5.19
CA ARG A 617 -23.73 -3.73 -4.49
C ARG A 617 -23.92 -3.08 -3.11
N VAL A 618 -25.00 -2.32 -2.89
CA VAL A 618 -25.37 -1.76 -1.57
C VAL A 618 -25.45 -2.85 -0.48
N ALA A 619 -26.23 -3.90 -0.72
CA ALA A 619 -26.47 -4.97 0.24
C ALA A 619 -26.69 -6.32 -0.44
N SER A 620 -26.25 -7.42 0.19
CA SER A 620 -26.74 -8.76 -0.17
C SER A 620 -27.97 -9.15 0.65
N THR A 621 -28.83 -10.00 0.09
CA THR A 621 -29.99 -10.56 0.79
C THR A 621 -30.11 -12.06 0.56
N GLN A 622 -30.60 -12.80 1.56
CA GLN A 622 -30.90 -14.23 1.42
C GLN A 622 -32.39 -14.45 1.22
N ASN A 623 -32.75 -15.20 0.16
CA ASN A 623 -34.14 -15.58 -0.17
C ASN A 623 -35.12 -14.39 -0.22
N ASN A 624 -34.68 -13.22 -0.70
CA ASN A 624 -35.41 -11.94 -0.70
C ASN A 624 -36.07 -11.61 0.65
N SER A 625 -35.47 -12.05 1.76
CA SER A 625 -36.07 -11.95 3.10
C SER A 625 -35.60 -10.70 3.83
N ALA A 626 -35.55 -9.55 3.15
CA ALA A 626 -35.12 -8.26 3.69
C ALA A 626 -35.88 -7.10 3.01
N ASN A 627 -35.95 -5.95 3.68
CA ASN A 627 -36.47 -4.71 3.10
C ASN A 627 -35.29 -3.87 2.62
N ILE A 628 -35.14 -3.70 1.30
CA ILE A 628 -34.18 -2.76 0.71
C ILE A 628 -35.00 -1.76 -0.13
N THR A 629 -34.99 -0.48 0.22
CA THR A 629 -35.74 0.57 -0.50
C THR A 629 -34.86 1.80 -0.67
N ASP A 630 -35.06 2.58 -1.75
CA ASP A 630 -34.44 3.91 -1.88
C ASP A 630 -32.90 3.85 -1.68
N CYS A 631 -32.27 2.82 -2.25
CA CYS A 631 -30.86 2.48 -2.05
C CYS A 631 -30.20 2.28 -3.41
N GLU A 632 -29.12 3.00 -3.69
CA GLU A 632 -28.56 3.10 -5.04
C GLU A 632 -27.03 3.00 -5.06
N LEU A 633 -26.49 2.71 -6.25
CA LEU A 633 -25.06 2.81 -6.52
C LEU A 633 -24.79 4.21 -7.07
N GLN A 634 -23.73 4.86 -6.60
CA GLN A 634 -23.39 6.23 -6.93
C GLN A 634 -21.89 6.34 -7.22
N GLU A 635 -21.50 7.01 -8.30
CA GLU A 635 -20.09 7.22 -8.66
C GLU A 635 -19.43 8.15 -7.62
N ASP A 636 -18.12 8.04 -7.37
CA ASP A 636 -17.36 8.81 -6.37
C ASP A 636 -17.66 10.33 -6.42
N THR A 637 -17.86 10.85 -7.63
CA THR A 637 -18.15 12.26 -7.90
C THR A 637 -19.49 12.74 -7.37
N ALA A 638 -20.49 11.87 -7.22
CA ALA A 638 -21.81 12.20 -6.67
C ALA A 638 -21.76 12.49 -5.15
N PHE A 639 -20.75 11.94 -4.46
CA PHE A 639 -20.48 12.27 -3.07
C PHE A 639 -19.80 13.63 -2.93
N ALA A 640 -18.96 14.02 -3.88
CA ALA A 640 -18.32 15.34 -3.91
C ALA A 640 -19.22 16.48 -4.46
N SER A 641 -20.29 16.14 -5.20
CA SER A 641 -21.14 17.10 -5.91
C SER A 641 -22.28 17.70 -5.08
N GLY A 642 -22.55 17.18 -3.87
CA GLY A 642 -23.74 17.50 -3.08
C GLY A 642 -24.96 16.65 -3.42
N GLU A 643 -24.90 15.80 -4.45
CA GLU A 643 -26.00 14.93 -4.87
C GLU A 643 -26.37 13.93 -3.79
N VAL A 644 -25.39 13.18 -3.27
CA VAL A 644 -25.64 12.22 -2.18
C VAL A 644 -26.08 12.94 -0.89
N ALA A 645 -25.60 14.16 -0.62
CA ALA A 645 -26.07 14.97 0.52
C ALA A 645 -27.56 15.36 0.39
N TYR A 646 -28.00 15.71 -0.82
CA TYR A 646 -29.39 16.07 -1.10
C TYR A 646 -30.32 14.84 -1.06
N LEU A 647 -29.87 13.72 -1.65
CA LEU A 647 -30.56 12.43 -1.61
C LEU A 647 -30.74 11.93 -0.16
N LEU A 648 -29.67 11.93 0.65
CA LEU A 648 -29.70 11.52 2.06
C LEU A 648 -30.66 12.37 2.92
N ASN A 649 -30.95 13.62 2.54
CA ASN A 649 -31.95 14.48 3.19
C ASN A 649 -33.40 14.19 2.76
N GLY A 650 -33.62 13.27 1.81
CA GLY A 650 -34.93 12.98 1.22
C GLY A 650 -35.35 13.99 0.16
N GLU A 651 -34.43 14.33 -0.74
CA GLU A 651 -34.63 15.25 -1.88
C GLU A 651 -35.22 16.63 -1.52
N LYS A 652 -34.81 17.20 -0.37
CA LYS A 652 -35.39 18.45 0.14
C LYS A 652 -34.44 19.25 1.02
N THR A 653 -34.62 20.58 0.98
CA THR A 653 -33.83 21.55 1.75
C THR A 653 -34.78 22.47 2.55
N ASP A 654 -35.48 21.90 3.53
CA ASP A 654 -36.67 22.50 4.18
C ASP A 654 -36.49 22.91 5.66
N GLY A 655 -35.29 22.77 6.21
CA GLY A 655 -34.99 23.05 7.63
C GLY A 655 -35.03 21.81 8.53
N THR A 656 -35.25 20.60 7.99
CA THR A 656 -35.14 19.33 8.76
C THR A 656 -34.00 18.43 8.26
N GLN A 657 -32.97 19.02 7.65
CA GLN A 657 -31.80 18.30 7.13
C GLN A 657 -31.03 17.59 8.25
N SER A 658 -30.51 16.42 7.94
CA SER A 658 -29.50 15.72 8.77
C SER A 658 -28.12 15.67 8.12
N TRP A 659 -28.01 16.03 6.84
CA TRP A 659 -26.78 15.94 6.07
C TRP A 659 -26.42 17.26 5.41
N TYR A 660 -25.13 17.59 5.42
CA TYR A 660 -24.56 18.87 5.02
C TYR A 660 -23.26 18.62 4.23
N GLN A 661 -22.86 19.59 3.41
CA GLN A 661 -21.61 19.53 2.64
C GLN A 661 -21.24 20.93 2.14
N THR A 662 -20.08 21.41 2.54
CA THR A 662 -19.46 22.67 2.12
C THR A 662 -18.60 22.42 0.88
N PHE A 663 -18.95 23.04 -0.25
CA PHE A 663 -18.17 22.86 -1.47
C PHE A 663 -16.76 23.47 -1.37
N GLU A 664 -15.86 23.00 -2.23
CA GLU A 664 -14.41 23.29 -2.22
C GLU A 664 -13.62 22.76 -0.99
N THR A 665 -14.28 22.42 0.12
CA THR A 665 -13.63 21.89 1.33
C THR A 665 -14.03 20.45 1.67
N ASP A 666 -15.32 20.10 1.62
CA ASP A 666 -15.81 18.77 1.97
C ASP A 666 -15.85 17.85 0.75
N THR A 667 -15.11 16.74 0.81
CA THR A 667 -15.03 15.76 -0.28
C THR A 667 -16.19 14.76 -0.31
N TYR A 668 -17.04 14.77 0.72
CA TYR A 668 -18.22 13.92 0.87
C TYR A 668 -19.22 14.53 1.89
N PRO A 669 -20.47 14.05 1.98
CA PRO A 669 -21.47 14.59 2.91
C PRO A 669 -21.14 14.27 4.37
N VAL A 670 -21.45 15.17 5.31
CA VAL A 670 -21.28 14.96 6.75
C VAL A 670 -22.57 15.23 7.54
N PRO A 671 -22.80 14.56 8.69
CA PRO A 671 -24.01 14.74 9.50
C PRO A 671 -23.87 15.87 10.54
N ASP A 672 -23.11 16.94 10.22
CA ASP A 672 -22.92 18.13 11.07
C ASP A 672 -23.49 19.39 10.42
N ASN A 673 -24.26 20.18 11.18
CA ASN A 673 -24.88 21.43 10.74
C ASN A 673 -23.94 22.65 10.78
N THR A 674 -22.69 22.53 11.23
CA THR A 674 -21.70 23.61 11.02
C THR A 674 -21.25 23.72 9.56
N HIS A 675 -21.41 22.64 8.78
CA HIS A 675 -21.09 22.57 7.36
C HIS A 675 -22.21 23.13 6.47
N GLY A 676 -21.89 23.41 5.21
CA GLY A 676 -22.79 24.05 4.25
C GLY A 676 -24.10 23.29 4.04
N THR A 677 -25.24 23.97 4.20
CA THR A 677 -26.54 23.42 3.79
C THR A 677 -26.55 23.21 2.28
N VAL A 678 -26.94 22.03 1.80
CA VAL A 678 -27.00 21.74 0.37
C VAL A 678 -28.39 22.06 -0.20
N TYR A 679 -28.42 22.97 -1.17
CA TYR A 679 -29.59 23.26 -2.00
C TYR A 679 -29.39 22.60 -3.36
N SER A 680 -30.44 21.93 -3.87
CA SER A 680 -30.54 21.63 -5.29
C SER A 680 -30.66 22.94 -6.08
N ILE A 681 -29.82 23.11 -7.09
CA ILE A 681 -30.03 24.09 -8.16
C ILE A 681 -30.92 23.39 -9.16
N PHE A 682 -32.21 23.70 -9.19
CA PHE A 682 -33.06 23.18 -10.26
C PHE A 682 -32.62 23.78 -11.60
N ALA A 683 -32.70 22.99 -12.67
CA ALA A 683 -32.67 23.54 -14.01
C ALA A 683 -33.75 24.64 -14.12
N CYS A 684 -33.52 25.63 -14.98
CA CYS A 684 -34.50 26.70 -15.21
C CYS A 684 -35.85 26.20 -15.82
N ASP A 685 -36.03 24.89 -16.06
CA ASP A 685 -37.32 24.22 -16.34
C ASP A 685 -38.05 23.65 -15.10
N GLY A 686 -37.39 23.53 -13.94
CA GLY A 686 -37.97 23.05 -12.68
C GLY A 686 -38.21 21.53 -12.58
N THR A 687 -37.65 20.71 -13.48
CA THR A 687 -37.96 19.26 -13.53
C THR A 687 -36.88 18.34 -12.96
N THR A 688 -35.60 18.73 -13.02
CA THR A 688 -34.47 18.00 -12.41
C THR A 688 -33.44 18.97 -11.81
N PRO A 689 -32.69 18.58 -10.75
CA PRO A 689 -31.47 19.28 -10.36
C PRO A 689 -30.46 19.35 -11.51
N ALA A 690 -29.93 20.53 -11.79
CA ALA A 690 -28.83 20.77 -12.72
C ALA A 690 -27.46 20.81 -12.02
N GLY A 691 -27.47 20.81 -10.69
CA GLY A 691 -26.31 20.85 -9.80
C GLY A 691 -26.76 21.20 -8.38
N TYR A 692 -25.81 21.52 -7.51
CA TYR A 692 -26.06 21.83 -6.10
C TYR A 692 -25.22 23.03 -5.64
N SER A 693 -25.68 23.77 -4.64
CA SER A 693 -24.96 24.91 -4.06
C SER A 693 -25.24 25.12 -2.58
N ASN A 694 -24.33 25.79 -1.87
CA ASN A 694 -24.53 26.16 -0.46
C ASN A 694 -25.38 27.42 -0.24
N GLU A 695 -25.67 28.12 -1.32
CA GLU A 695 -26.63 29.21 -1.38
C GLU A 695 -27.91 28.68 -2.04
N ASN A 696 -29.08 29.18 -1.65
CA ASN A 696 -30.31 28.92 -2.40
C ASN A 696 -30.29 29.74 -3.69
N LYS A 697 -30.07 29.10 -4.84
CA LYS A 697 -30.00 29.77 -6.15
C LYS A 697 -31.28 29.65 -6.98
N ASN A 698 -32.37 29.17 -6.37
CA ASN A 698 -33.67 29.02 -7.02
C ASN A 698 -34.46 30.35 -7.04
N GLU A 699 -33.89 31.36 -7.71
CA GLU A 699 -34.51 32.66 -8.00
C GLU A 699 -35.34 32.60 -9.30
N PRO A 700 -36.30 33.52 -9.54
CA PRO A 700 -37.09 33.53 -10.76
C PRO A 700 -36.26 33.95 -12.00
N HIS A 701 -36.76 33.59 -13.18
CA HIS A 701 -36.22 34.04 -14.47
C HIS A 701 -36.37 35.54 -14.65
N ILE A 702 -35.34 36.19 -15.19
CA ILE A 702 -35.33 37.61 -15.54
C ILE A 702 -34.57 37.78 -16.86
N ASP A 703 -35.14 38.56 -17.78
CA ASP A 703 -34.51 39.08 -19.00
C ASP A 703 -34.73 40.61 -18.94
N GLU A 704 -33.76 41.34 -18.37
CA GLU A 704 -33.76 42.81 -18.31
C GLU A 704 -33.15 43.42 -19.58
N ASN A 705 -32.30 42.67 -20.27
CA ASN A 705 -31.46 43.17 -21.35
C ASN A 705 -32.14 43.09 -22.74
N GLY A 706 -33.02 42.10 -22.95
CA GLY A 706 -33.82 41.91 -24.16
C GLY A 706 -33.19 41.03 -25.25
N ASP A 707 -32.19 40.20 -24.94
CA ASP A 707 -31.51 39.31 -25.89
C ASP A 707 -32.12 37.89 -25.99
N GLU A 708 -33.26 37.65 -25.35
CA GLU A 708 -33.90 36.34 -25.18
C GLU A 708 -33.07 35.33 -24.37
N TYR A 709 -32.13 35.76 -23.53
CA TYR A 709 -31.49 34.93 -22.50
C TYR A 709 -31.87 35.38 -21.09
N CYS A 710 -31.97 34.43 -20.16
CA CYS A 710 -32.15 34.75 -18.75
C CYS A 710 -30.84 35.29 -18.16
N ASP A 711 -30.80 36.55 -17.71
CA ASP A 711 -29.63 37.21 -17.11
C ASP A 711 -29.06 36.44 -15.89
N ASN A 712 -29.90 35.64 -15.21
CA ASN A 712 -29.52 34.83 -14.05
C ASN A 712 -28.95 33.44 -14.41
N CYS A 713 -29.49 32.74 -15.42
CA CYS A 713 -29.14 31.34 -15.74
C CYS A 713 -28.64 31.09 -17.18
N GLY A 714 -28.50 32.11 -18.02
CA GLY A 714 -27.84 32.04 -19.33
C GLY A 714 -28.54 31.19 -20.39
N VAL A 715 -29.75 30.69 -20.11
CA VAL A 715 -30.56 29.87 -21.02
C VAL A 715 -31.61 30.69 -21.75
N ILE A 716 -32.00 30.21 -22.93
CA ILE A 716 -32.91 30.88 -23.86
C ILE A 716 -34.33 31.00 -23.25
N TYR A 717 -34.78 32.24 -23.08
CA TYR A 717 -36.03 32.64 -22.42
C TYR A 717 -37.30 32.39 -23.24
N ASN A 718 -37.18 32.15 -24.55
CA ASN A 718 -38.32 32.07 -25.49
C ASN A 718 -39.24 30.84 -25.34
N GLY A 719 -39.08 30.02 -24.30
CA GLY A 719 -39.96 28.89 -23.97
C GLY A 719 -39.79 27.65 -24.84
N ILE A 720 -38.92 27.70 -25.86
CA ILE A 720 -38.64 26.58 -26.78
C ILE A 720 -37.19 26.10 -26.62
N GLY A 721 -36.30 26.98 -26.18
CA GLY A 721 -34.88 26.63 -26.01
C GLY A 721 -34.14 26.55 -27.34
N ALA A 722 -34.51 27.39 -28.31
CA ALA A 722 -33.86 27.51 -29.62
C ALA A 722 -33.79 28.98 -30.07
N TYR A 723 -32.59 29.51 -30.33
CA TYR A 723 -32.33 30.92 -30.64
C TYR A 723 -31.43 31.06 -31.86
N LEU A 724 -31.68 32.06 -32.73
CA LEU A 724 -30.87 32.30 -33.93
C LEU A 724 -29.70 33.24 -33.61
N ALA A 725 -28.50 32.68 -33.47
CA ALA A 725 -27.29 33.41 -33.15
C ALA A 725 -26.67 34.14 -34.35
N GLY A 726 -26.95 33.70 -35.58
CA GLY A 726 -26.49 34.42 -36.78
C GLY A 726 -26.63 33.66 -38.08
N TYR A 727 -26.07 34.25 -39.14
CA TYR A 727 -26.10 33.74 -40.51
C TYR A 727 -24.70 33.60 -41.08
N SER A 728 -24.49 32.64 -41.97
CA SER A 728 -23.35 32.66 -42.91
C SER A 728 -23.76 32.17 -44.30
N VAL A 729 -22.92 32.40 -45.31
CA VAL A 729 -23.10 31.85 -46.66
C VAL A 729 -21.91 30.96 -46.99
N SER A 730 -22.18 29.81 -47.62
CA SER A 730 -21.18 28.83 -48.04
C SER A 730 -21.23 28.56 -49.54
N LEU A 731 -20.06 28.36 -50.17
CA LEU A 731 -19.89 28.26 -51.63
C LEU A 731 -19.37 26.87 -52.04
N ASN A 732 -20.01 25.83 -51.51
CA ASN A 732 -19.64 24.42 -51.68
C ASN A 732 -20.19 23.78 -52.97
N GLY A 733 -20.42 24.59 -54.01
CA GLY A 733 -20.94 24.17 -55.33
C GLY A 733 -22.40 24.56 -55.54
N SER A 734 -23.24 24.38 -54.52
CA SER A 734 -24.45 25.19 -54.33
C SER A 734 -24.12 26.43 -53.47
N ILE A 735 -25.02 27.41 -53.42
CA ILE A 735 -24.92 28.51 -52.44
C ILE A 735 -25.74 28.11 -51.22
N GLY A 736 -25.06 27.69 -50.15
CA GLY A 736 -25.70 27.38 -48.88
C GLY A 736 -25.93 28.67 -48.08
N VAL A 737 -27.16 28.89 -47.63
CA VAL A 737 -27.50 29.87 -46.61
C VAL A 737 -27.62 29.14 -45.29
N ASN A 738 -26.77 29.51 -44.34
CA ASN A 738 -26.54 28.76 -43.12
C ASN A 738 -27.10 29.56 -41.95
N PHE A 739 -28.02 28.96 -41.18
CA PHE A 739 -28.62 29.53 -39.98
C PHE A 739 -27.95 28.88 -38.76
N HIS A 740 -27.27 29.68 -37.94
CA HIS A 740 -26.56 29.20 -36.75
C HIS A 740 -27.46 29.32 -35.52
N MET A 741 -27.95 28.18 -35.05
CA MET A 741 -28.88 28.10 -33.91
C MET A 741 -28.15 27.73 -32.63
N ASP A 742 -28.38 28.48 -31.57
CA ASP A 742 -28.16 28.01 -30.20
C ASP A 742 -29.34 27.12 -29.79
N LEU A 743 -29.06 25.93 -29.25
CA LEU A 743 -30.07 24.91 -28.94
C LEU A 743 -29.83 24.30 -27.56
N THR A 744 -30.89 24.28 -26.74
CA THR A 744 -30.88 23.58 -25.45
C THR A 744 -30.83 22.05 -25.61
N LYS A 745 -30.38 21.36 -24.56
CA LYS A 745 -30.34 19.89 -24.50
C LYS A 745 -31.67 19.22 -24.87
N ASN A 746 -32.80 19.80 -24.46
CA ASN A 746 -34.13 19.25 -24.71
C ASN A 746 -34.47 19.25 -26.20
N VAL A 747 -34.11 20.31 -26.94
CA VAL A 747 -34.27 20.37 -28.41
C VAL A 747 -33.26 19.47 -29.13
N LEU A 748 -32.05 19.30 -28.56
CA LEU A 748 -31.00 18.46 -29.13
C LEU A 748 -31.26 16.96 -28.99
N ASP A 749 -32.01 16.53 -27.97
CA ASP A 749 -32.33 15.12 -27.72
C ASP A 749 -33.76 14.74 -28.19
N ASP A 750 -34.55 15.71 -28.66
CA ASP A 750 -35.76 15.49 -29.45
C ASP A 750 -35.41 14.90 -30.83
N ASN A 751 -35.87 13.65 -31.06
CA ASN A 751 -35.56 12.90 -32.29
C ASN A 751 -36.45 13.27 -33.48
N GLU A 752 -37.56 14.01 -33.28
CA GLU A 752 -38.46 14.46 -34.34
C GLU A 752 -38.23 15.93 -34.74
N ALA A 753 -37.57 16.71 -33.88
CA ALA A 753 -37.30 18.14 -34.06
C ALA A 753 -36.53 18.49 -35.34
N TYR A 754 -36.89 19.61 -35.96
CA TYR A 754 -36.38 20.01 -37.26
C TYR A 754 -36.50 21.51 -37.57
N MET A 755 -35.58 22.01 -38.38
CA MET A 755 -35.72 23.27 -39.10
C MET A 755 -36.48 23.02 -40.42
N LEU A 756 -37.48 23.85 -40.70
CA LEU A 756 -38.17 23.91 -41.99
C LEU A 756 -37.79 25.20 -42.71
N PHE A 757 -37.20 25.05 -43.88
CA PHE A 757 -36.98 26.13 -44.82
C PHE A 757 -38.10 26.16 -45.86
N THR A 758 -38.62 27.35 -46.15
CA THR A 758 -39.53 27.60 -47.28
C THR A 758 -38.80 28.49 -48.29
N LEU A 759 -38.71 28.02 -49.53
CA LEU A 759 -37.98 28.66 -50.61
C LEU A 759 -38.88 29.59 -51.45
N PRO A 760 -38.29 30.59 -52.15
CA PRO A 760 -39.04 31.58 -52.96
C PRO A 760 -39.94 30.95 -54.03
N ASN A 761 -39.51 29.83 -54.58
CA ASN A 761 -40.22 29.03 -55.58
C ASN A 761 -41.40 28.20 -55.01
N GLY A 762 -41.69 28.31 -53.71
CA GLY A 762 -42.79 27.62 -53.01
C GLY A 762 -42.49 26.18 -52.60
N THR A 763 -41.27 25.69 -52.80
CA THR A 763 -40.82 24.40 -52.25
C THR A 763 -40.36 24.55 -50.80
N SER A 764 -40.20 23.42 -50.09
CA SER A 764 -39.68 23.41 -48.71
C SER A 764 -38.63 22.33 -48.51
N GLN A 765 -37.63 22.64 -47.68
CA GLN A 765 -36.54 21.75 -47.27
C GLN A 765 -36.61 21.55 -45.76
N LYS A 766 -36.77 20.31 -45.31
CA LYS A 766 -36.69 19.92 -43.88
C LYS A 766 -35.27 19.44 -43.56
N VAL A 767 -34.69 19.94 -42.46
CA VAL A 767 -33.39 19.53 -41.92
C VAL A 767 -33.58 19.15 -40.45
N MET A 768 -33.25 17.91 -40.07
CA MET A 768 -33.41 17.43 -38.69
C MET A 768 -32.40 18.08 -37.75
N VAL A 769 -32.76 18.29 -36.48
CA VAL A 769 -31.79 18.71 -35.45
C VAL A 769 -30.69 17.66 -35.28
N SER A 770 -31.03 16.38 -35.37
CA SER A 770 -30.09 15.26 -35.35
C SER A 770 -29.09 15.26 -36.52
N ASP A 771 -29.48 15.76 -37.71
CA ASP A 771 -28.56 15.93 -38.85
C ASP A 771 -27.55 17.05 -38.59
N ALA A 772 -28.00 18.21 -38.08
CA ALA A 772 -27.11 19.32 -37.74
C ALA A 772 -26.13 18.91 -36.62
N LYS A 773 -26.65 18.30 -35.54
CA LYS A 773 -25.88 17.75 -34.41
C LYS A 773 -24.78 16.76 -34.83
N ALA A 774 -24.96 16.04 -35.94
CA ALA A 774 -24.03 15.04 -36.45
C ALA A 774 -23.06 15.53 -37.54
N LYS A 775 -23.28 16.70 -38.14
CA LYS A 775 -22.57 17.12 -39.37
C LYS A 775 -22.02 18.55 -39.33
N GLU A 776 -22.74 19.49 -38.74
CA GLU A 776 -22.54 20.92 -38.95
C GLU A 776 -22.74 21.70 -37.63
N SER A 777 -21.64 21.96 -36.92
CA SER A 777 -21.64 22.84 -35.73
C SER A 777 -20.37 23.71 -35.67
N THR A 778 -20.48 24.86 -35.03
CA THR A 778 -19.39 25.84 -34.84
C THR A 778 -19.27 26.18 -33.37
N VAL A 779 -18.07 26.13 -32.80
CA VAL A 779 -17.82 26.56 -31.41
C VAL A 779 -17.22 27.97 -31.43
N ILE A 780 -17.86 28.91 -30.73
CA ILE A 780 -17.38 30.28 -30.55
C ILE A 780 -17.39 30.57 -29.04
N GLU A 781 -16.25 30.99 -28.49
CA GLU A 781 -16.07 31.30 -27.06
C GLU A 781 -16.54 30.18 -26.10
N GLY A 782 -16.44 28.92 -26.54
CA GLY A 782 -16.85 27.73 -25.79
C GLY A 782 -18.30 27.30 -25.97
N LYS A 783 -19.13 28.14 -26.62
CA LYS A 783 -20.55 27.86 -26.92
C LYS A 783 -20.71 27.22 -28.30
N THR A 784 -21.50 26.15 -28.38
CA THR A 784 -21.71 25.36 -29.62
C THR A 784 -22.99 25.79 -30.33
N TYR A 785 -22.85 26.27 -31.56
CA TYR A 785 -23.95 26.64 -32.44
C TYR A 785 -24.16 25.56 -33.50
N TYR A 786 -25.40 25.15 -33.71
CA TYR A 786 -25.82 24.12 -34.64
C TYR A 786 -26.25 24.76 -35.95
N MET A 787 -25.61 24.36 -37.04
CA MET A 787 -25.75 25.03 -38.33
C MET A 787 -26.76 24.29 -39.20
N PHE A 788 -27.79 25.00 -39.65
CA PHE A 788 -28.83 24.50 -40.53
C PHE A 788 -28.67 25.14 -41.91
N THR A 789 -28.26 24.34 -42.90
CA THR A 789 -27.90 24.81 -44.24
C THR A 789 -29.02 24.57 -45.26
N CYS A 790 -29.44 25.64 -45.96
CA CYS A 790 -30.41 25.61 -47.05
C CYS A 790 -29.76 26.08 -48.34
N ASN A 791 -29.80 25.25 -49.40
CA ASN A 791 -29.13 25.56 -50.66
C ASN A 791 -30.07 26.28 -51.64
N ILE A 792 -29.59 27.35 -52.28
CA ILE A 792 -30.32 28.07 -53.34
C ILE A 792 -29.50 28.17 -54.63
N ALA A 793 -30.18 28.41 -55.75
CA ALA A 793 -29.54 28.68 -57.03
C ALA A 793 -28.95 30.10 -57.09
N ALA A 794 -27.95 30.31 -57.93
CA ALA A 794 -27.31 31.62 -58.12
C ALA A 794 -28.27 32.74 -58.57
N LYS A 795 -29.34 32.37 -59.30
CA LYS A 795 -30.40 33.29 -59.72
C LYS A 795 -31.35 33.71 -58.59
N GLU A 796 -31.44 32.93 -57.51
CA GLU A 796 -32.36 33.13 -56.38
C GLU A 796 -31.73 33.98 -55.25
N MET A 797 -30.49 34.47 -55.40
CA MET A 797 -29.73 35.19 -54.36
C MET A 797 -30.43 36.40 -53.75
N THR A 798 -31.31 37.06 -54.51
CA THR A 798 -32.01 38.28 -54.03
C THR A 798 -33.33 38.00 -53.33
N ASP A 799 -33.81 36.77 -53.40
CA ASP A 799 -35.11 36.37 -52.86
C ASP A 799 -35.00 35.95 -51.38
N THR A 800 -36.12 36.01 -50.66
CA THR A 800 -36.15 35.72 -49.22
C THR A 800 -36.51 34.26 -48.94
N ILE A 801 -35.62 33.58 -48.22
CA ILE A 801 -35.83 32.28 -47.58
C ILE A 801 -36.49 32.53 -46.23
N GLN A 802 -37.51 31.73 -45.90
CA GLN A 802 -38.10 31.69 -44.56
C GLN A 802 -37.63 30.43 -43.83
N ALA A 803 -37.21 30.54 -42.57
CA ALA A 803 -36.81 29.40 -41.74
C ALA A 803 -37.56 29.39 -40.40
N GLN A 804 -37.98 28.22 -39.93
CA GLN A 804 -38.67 28.05 -38.65
C GLN A 804 -38.36 26.67 -38.04
N LEU A 805 -38.04 26.60 -36.75
CA LEU A 805 -37.78 25.34 -36.04
C LEU A 805 -39.03 24.84 -35.34
N PHE A 806 -39.22 23.52 -35.35
CA PHE A 806 -40.36 22.77 -34.81
C PHE A 806 -39.86 21.64 -33.89
N THR A 807 -40.54 21.43 -32.77
CA THR A 807 -40.30 20.33 -31.80
C THR A 807 -41.50 19.38 -31.69
N SER A 808 -41.28 18.20 -31.11
CA SER A 808 -42.26 17.11 -30.99
C SER A 808 -43.48 17.42 -30.10
N ASP A 809 -43.33 18.34 -29.14
CA ASP A 809 -44.41 18.87 -28.29
C ASP A 809 -45.38 19.81 -29.04
N GLY A 810 -45.01 20.25 -30.25
CA GLY A 810 -45.75 21.19 -31.09
C GLY A 810 -45.30 22.66 -30.95
N SER A 811 -44.25 22.95 -30.18
CA SER A 811 -43.68 24.30 -30.06
C SER A 811 -42.93 24.69 -31.35
N THR A 812 -42.99 25.99 -31.72
CA THR A 812 -42.38 26.50 -32.96
C THR A 812 -41.78 27.89 -32.78
N THR A 813 -40.56 28.12 -33.30
CA THR A 813 -39.89 29.43 -33.22
C THR A 813 -40.64 30.49 -34.03
N GLN A 814 -40.25 31.76 -33.91
CA GLN A 814 -40.59 32.75 -34.93
C GLN A 814 -40.05 32.35 -36.32
N VAL A 815 -40.59 32.96 -37.36
CA VAL A 815 -40.14 32.80 -38.75
C VAL A 815 -39.00 33.77 -39.03
N TYR A 816 -37.81 33.23 -39.35
CA TYR A 816 -36.62 34.00 -39.67
C TYR A 816 -36.53 34.24 -41.19
N GLU A 817 -36.43 35.50 -41.62
CA GLU A 817 -36.49 35.90 -43.04
C GLU A 817 -35.16 36.45 -43.58
N TYR A 818 -34.44 35.67 -44.40
CA TYR A 818 -33.09 36.04 -44.85
C TYR A 818 -32.81 35.74 -46.33
N SER A 819 -31.73 36.32 -46.88
CA SER A 819 -31.32 36.14 -48.27
C SER A 819 -29.80 36.28 -48.42
N VAL A 820 -29.23 35.73 -49.49
CA VAL A 820 -27.79 35.89 -49.80
C VAL A 820 -27.46 37.37 -50.05
N SER A 821 -28.37 38.11 -50.69
CA SER A 821 -28.23 39.56 -50.87
C SER A 821 -28.16 40.33 -49.54
N LYS A 822 -29.02 40.02 -48.55
CA LYS A 822 -28.97 40.63 -47.20
C LYS A 822 -27.61 40.39 -46.54
N TYR A 823 -27.11 39.15 -46.58
CA TYR A 823 -25.78 38.79 -46.04
C TYR A 823 -24.64 39.53 -46.74
N ALA A 824 -24.69 39.58 -48.08
CA ALA A 824 -23.67 40.25 -48.88
C ALA A 824 -23.61 41.75 -48.60
N TRP A 825 -24.75 42.44 -48.58
CA TRP A 825 -24.78 43.88 -48.28
C TRP A 825 -24.38 44.19 -46.84
N TYR A 826 -24.73 43.33 -45.87
CA TYR A 826 -24.22 43.41 -44.50
C TYR A 826 -22.68 43.37 -44.43
N ILE A 827 -22.02 42.52 -45.23
CA ILE A 827 -20.54 42.50 -45.32
C ILE A 827 -19.99 43.74 -46.03
N LEU A 828 -20.64 44.21 -47.10
CA LEU A 828 -20.16 45.39 -47.86
C LEU A 828 -20.27 46.68 -47.05
N ASP A 829 -21.32 46.84 -46.23
CA ASP A 829 -21.55 48.00 -45.37
C ASP A 829 -20.79 47.92 -44.03
N GLY A 830 -20.56 46.71 -43.50
CA GLY A 830 -19.86 46.46 -42.23
C GLY A 830 -18.34 46.66 -42.26
N ASP A 831 -17.67 46.52 -41.11
CA ASP A 831 -16.20 46.67 -41.00
C ASP A 831 -15.48 45.34 -41.31
N TYR A 832 -15.44 45.00 -42.61
CA TYR A 832 -14.77 43.81 -43.15
C TYR A 832 -13.56 44.20 -44.02
N ASP A 833 -12.59 43.30 -44.11
CA ASP A 833 -11.38 43.49 -44.92
C ASP A 833 -11.67 43.60 -46.42
N ALA A 834 -10.71 44.16 -47.16
CA ALA A 834 -10.87 44.41 -48.59
C ALA A 834 -10.99 43.13 -49.44
N GLU A 835 -10.35 42.04 -49.04
CA GLU A 835 -10.32 40.78 -49.81
C GLU A 835 -11.66 40.05 -49.68
N THR A 836 -12.22 40.02 -48.46
CA THR A 836 -13.59 39.58 -48.19
C THR A 836 -14.62 40.44 -48.93
N LYS A 837 -14.47 41.78 -48.96
CA LYS A 837 -15.40 42.65 -49.69
C LYS A 837 -15.32 42.46 -51.21
N GLU A 838 -14.15 42.24 -51.80
CA GLU A 838 -14.04 41.90 -53.23
C GLU A 838 -14.66 40.52 -53.55
N LEU A 839 -14.52 39.53 -52.66
CA LEU A 839 -15.18 38.23 -52.80
C LEU A 839 -16.72 38.34 -52.71
N VAL A 840 -17.25 39.25 -51.89
CA VAL A 840 -18.69 39.47 -51.81
C VAL A 840 -19.23 40.23 -53.03
N LYS A 841 -18.49 41.24 -53.55
CA LYS A 841 -18.81 41.85 -54.85
C LYS A 841 -18.85 40.79 -55.96
N ALA A 842 -17.85 39.91 -56.01
CA ALA A 842 -17.79 38.79 -56.95
C ALA A 842 -19.08 37.96 -56.94
N MET A 843 -19.50 37.54 -55.75
CA MET A 843 -20.70 36.73 -55.54
C MET A 843 -21.97 37.46 -56.02
N LEU A 844 -22.08 38.77 -55.78
CA LEU A 844 -23.22 39.57 -56.26
C LEU A 844 -23.22 39.78 -57.78
N HIS A 845 -22.06 40.00 -58.40
CA HIS A 845 -21.96 40.04 -59.88
C HIS A 845 -22.31 38.68 -60.51
N TYR A 846 -21.80 37.59 -59.95
CA TYR A 846 -22.13 36.22 -60.36
C TYR A 846 -23.63 35.91 -60.22
N GLY A 847 -24.26 36.32 -59.12
CA GLY A 847 -25.71 36.22 -58.94
C GLY A 847 -26.50 37.01 -59.98
N ALA A 848 -26.12 38.26 -60.24
CA ALA A 848 -26.75 39.11 -61.23
C ALA A 848 -26.63 38.57 -62.67
N TYR A 849 -25.45 38.10 -63.07
CA TYR A 849 -25.28 37.45 -64.38
C TYR A 849 -26.10 36.16 -64.50
N SER A 850 -26.29 35.42 -63.40
CA SER A 850 -27.19 34.25 -63.38
C SER A 850 -28.66 34.66 -63.52
N GLN A 851 -29.09 35.73 -62.83
CA GLN A 851 -30.42 36.32 -62.98
C GLN A 851 -30.71 36.78 -64.42
N GLU A 852 -29.76 37.49 -65.06
CA GLU A 852 -29.86 37.90 -66.46
C GLU A 852 -29.88 36.70 -67.43
N TRP A 853 -29.01 35.71 -67.21
CA TRP A 853 -28.89 34.54 -68.08
C TRP A 853 -30.12 33.62 -68.06
N PHE A 854 -30.76 33.44 -66.90
CA PHE A 854 -31.94 32.61 -66.73
C PHE A 854 -33.28 33.38 -66.82
N ASP A 855 -33.26 34.68 -67.21
CA ASP A 855 -34.40 35.61 -67.21
C ASP A 855 -35.22 35.57 -65.90
N TYR A 856 -34.51 35.60 -64.77
CA TYR A 856 -35.04 35.35 -63.45
C TYR A 856 -34.81 36.56 -62.52
N ASN A 857 -35.89 37.14 -62.02
CA ASN A 857 -35.90 38.34 -61.17
C ASN A 857 -35.00 39.50 -61.70
N THR A 858 -34.99 39.69 -63.03
CA THR A 858 -34.14 40.67 -63.75
C THR A 858 -34.41 42.15 -63.42
N THR A 859 -35.48 42.45 -62.67
CA THR A 859 -35.76 43.77 -62.11
C THR A 859 -35.11 44.04 -60.76
N ASN A 860 -34.54 43.02 -60.11
CA ASN A 860 -33.92 43.08 -58.78
C ASN A 860 -32.59 42.30 -58.80
N LEU A 861 -31.61 42.82 -59.52
CA LEU A 861 -30.30 42.17 -59.70
C LEU A 861 -29.46 42.23 -58.41
N ALA A 862 -28.73 41.15 -58.10
CA ALA A 862 -27.94 41.01 -56.88
C ALA A 862 -26.83 42.09 -56.75
N ASN A 863 -26.27 42.54 -57.88
CA ASN A 863 -25.26 43.60 -57.94
C ASN A 863 -25.84 45.03 -58.04
N ALA A 864 -27.14 45.24 -57.86
CA ALA A 864 -27.77 46.55 -58.02
C ALA A 864 -27.16 47.59 -57.06
N GLY A 865 -26.35 48.50 -57.60
CA GLY A 865 -25.60 49.51 -56.84
C GLY A 865 -24.07 49.36 -56.92
N LEU A 866 -23.55 48.26 -57.47
CA LEU A 866 -22.13 48.08 -57.75
C LEU A 866 -21.73 48.64 -59.13
N GLU A 867 -20.45 48.99 -59.29
CA GLU A 867 -19.88 49.35 -60.60
C GLU A 867 -19.74 48.09 -61.49
N THR A 868 -19.90 48.24 -62.80
CA THR A 868 -19.78 47.12 -63.75
C THR A 868 -18.36 46.57 -63.78
N LEU A 869 -18.21 45.24 -63.63
CA LEU A 869 -16.91 44.57 -63.67
C LEU A 869 -16.20 44.81 -65.01
N ASP A 870 -14.94 45.26 -64.99
CA ASP A 870 -14.12 45.37 -66.20
C ASP A 870 -13.54 43.99 -66.55
N LEU A 871 -13.95 43.46 -67.70
CA LEU A 871 -13.54 42.16 -68.21
C LEU A 871 -12.49 42.28 -69.34
N SER A 872 -11.92 43.46 -69.59
CA SER A 872 -11.06 43.71 -70.76
C SER A 872 -9.66 43.06 -70.71
N GLU A 873 -9.26 42.47 -69.58
CA GLU A 873 -8.04 41.63 -69.50
C GLU A 873 -8.31 40.12 -69.73
N ALA A 874 -9.55 39.72 -70.08
CA ALA A 874 -9.98 38.31 -70.17
C ALA A 874 -9.58 37.55 -71.46
N ASP A 875 -8.85 38.16 -72.40
CA ASP A 875 -8.86 37.72 -73.81
C ASP A 875 -8.15 36.37 -74.14
N ASP A 876 -7.35 35.80 -73.23
CA ASP A 876 -6.64 34.51 -73.48
C ASP A 876 -7.43 33.29 -72.97
N TRP A 877 -8.49 32.94 -73.71
CA TRP A 877 -9.33 31.77 -73.41
C TRP A 877 -8.70 30.43 -73.85
N ASP A 878 -7.55 30.43 -74.52
CA ASP A 878 -7.00 29.22 -75.16
C ASP A 878 -6.46 28.19 -74.15
N GLU A 879 -6.14 28.60 -72.91
CA GLU A 879 -5.78 27.65 -71.84
C GLU A 879 -6.98 26.81 -71.34
N PHE A 880 -8.22 27.24 -71.62
CA PHE A 880 -9.46 26.55 -71.22
C PHE A 880 -10.00 25.60 -72.29
N ASN A 881 -9.36 25.55 -73.46
CA ASN A 881 -9.70 24.55 -74.47
C ASN A 881 -9.39 23.14 -73.94
N PRO A 882 -10.39 22.25 -73.85
CA PRO A 882 -10.21 20.97 -73.18
C PRO A 882 -9.42 20.00 -74.07
N LEU A 883 -8.45 19.30 -73.48
CA LEU A 883 -7.58 18.36 -74.19
C LEU A 883 -8.33 17.05 -74.51
N ILE A 884 -8.95 17.04 -75.70
CA ILE A 884 -9.71 15.93 -76.29
C ILE A 884 -8.78 14.83 -76.80
N SER A 885 -9.18 13.58 -76.58
CA SER A 885 -8.71 12.40 -77.31
C SER A 885 -9.90 11.49 -77.59
N ASN A 886 -10.35 11.43 -78.84
CA ASN A 886 -11.50 10.62 -79.26
C ASN A 886 -11.06 9.20 -79.69
N ASN A 887 -12.00 8.25 -79.68
CA ASN A 887 -11.85 6.92 -80.29
C ASN A 887 -13.08 6.68 -81.17
N ASP A 888 -12.89 6.72 -82.49
CA ASP A 888 -13.97 6.66 -83.49
C ASP A 888 -14.85 5.39 -83.40
N ASN A 889 -14.38 4.34 -82.72
CA ASN A 889 -15.13 3.10 -82.48
C ASN A 889 -16.10 3.18 -81.30
N VAL A 890 -15.92 4.14 -80.38
CA VAL A 890 -16.72 4.34 -79.16
C VAL A 890 -17.58 5.60 -79.29
N GLY A 891 -16.98 6.70 -79.75
CA GLY A 891 -17.66 7.98 -79.91
C GLY A 891 -16.72 9.18 -79.87
N SER A 892 -17.31 10.37 -79.79
CA SER A 892 -16.61 11.64 -79.85
C SER A 892 -17.17 12.67 -78.87
N PHE A 893 -16.28 13.42 -78.22
CA PHE A 893 -16.67 14.63 -77.50
C PHE A 893 -17.35 15.63 -78.45
N THR A 894 -18.45 16.23 -78.01
CA THR A 894 -19.22 17.23 -78.78
C THR A 894 -19.11 18.62 -78.16
N SER A 895 -19.35 18.75 -76.85
CA SER A 895 -19.21 20.03 -76.13
C SER A 895 -19.11 19.81 -74.62
N ALA A 896 -18.56 20.81 -73.92
CA ALA A 896 -18.64 20.93 -72.46
C ALA A 896 -19.18 22.32 -72.13
N TYR A 897 -19.91 22.44 -71.03
CA TYR A 897 -20.40 23.72 -70.50
C TYR A 897 -20.54 23.63 -68.98
N LEU A 898 -20.39 24.78 -68.32
CA LEU A 898 -20.78 24.93 -66.92
C LEU A 898 -22.28 25.25 -66.88
N THR A 899 -23.02 24.62 -65.97
CA THR A 899 -24.41 24.98 -65.66
C THR A 899 -24.49 25.46 -64.23
N LEU A 900 -25.32 26.47 -63.99
CA LEU A 900 -25.44 27.20 -62.70
C LEU A 900 -26.90 27.29 -62.24
N GLU A 901 -27.74 26.35 -62.68
CA GLU A 901 -29.21 26.45 -62.58
C GLU A 901 -29.77 26.04 -61.20
N SER A 902 -29.04 25.16 -60.50
CA SER A 902 -29.29 24.72 -59.12
C SER A 902 -27.96 24.54 -58.38
N ASP A 903 -27.06 23.74 -58.96
CA ASP A 903 -25.67 23.55 -58.54
C ASP A 903 -24.70 24.04 -59.62
N THR A 904 -23.49 24.39 -59.20
CA THR A 904 -22.34 24.58 -60.09
C THR A 904 -21.89 23.23 -60.62
N ALA A 905 -22.18 22.97 -61.90
CA ALA A 905 -22.06 21.64 -62.49
C ALA A 905 -21.38 21.62 -63.87
N ILE A 906 -20.31 20.83 -64.02
CA ILE A 906 -19.64 20.61 -65.30
C ILE A 906 -20.44 19.57 -66.09
N ASN A 907 -20.88 19.96 -67.28
CA ASN A 907 -21.73 19.16 -68.16
C ASN A 907 -20.99 18.84 -69.46
N LEU A 908 -20.75 17.56 -69.74
CA LEU A 908 -20.04 17.08 -70.93
C LEU A 908 -20.99 16.30 -71.85
N LYS A 909 -21.12 16.72 -73.10
CA LYS A 909 -21.90 16.04 -74.15
C LYS A 909 -20.97 15.20 -75.01
N PHE A 910 -21.20 13.88 -75.00
CA PHE A 910 -20.46 12.87 -75.76
C PHE A 910 -21.41 12.19 -76.75
N LYS A 911 -21.04 12.16 -78.04
CA LYS A 911 -21.81 11.49 -79.09
C LYS A 911 -21.27 10.08 -79.32
N LEU A 912 -22.14 9.08 -79.19
CA LEU A 912 -21.85 7.66 -79.44
C LEU A 912 -21.53 7.41 -80.92
N ALA A 913 -20.67 6.42 -81.19
CA ALA A 913 -20.45 5.92 -82.55
C ALA A 913 -21.66 5.10 -83.05
N ASP A 914 -21.84 5.02 -84.37
CA ASP A 914 -23.01 4.38 -84.97
C ASP A 914 -23.05 2.87 -84.67
N GLY A 915 -24.03 2.44 -83.88
CA GLY A 915 -24.21 1.07 -83.43
C GLY A 915 -23.75 0.78 -81.99
N VAL A 916 -23.10 1.74 -81.32
CA VAL A 916 -22.72 1.65 -79.90
C VAL A 916 -23.92 2.03 -79.01
N SER A 917 -24.16 1.24 -77.96
CA SER A 917 -25.17 1.56 -76.93
C SER A 917 -24.50 2.00 -75.64
N PHE A 918 -25.03 3.03 -74.99
CA PHE A 918 -24.44 3.56 -73.74
C PHE A 918 -24.43 2.54 -72.59
N LYS A 919 -25.30 1.52 -72.62
CA LYS A 919 -25.32 0.46 -71.59
C LYS A 919 -24.09 -0.44 -71.62
N ASP A 920 -23.41 -0.45 -72.76
CA ASP A 920 -22.20 -1.24 -73.01
C ASP A 920 -20.93 -0.38 -72.81
N LEU A 921 -21.08 0.87 -72.34
CA LEU A 921 -19.98 1.79 -72.05
C LEU A 921 -19.83 2.04 -70.55
N ARG A 922 -18.59 2.29 -70.13
CA ARG A 922 -18.24 2.75 -68.79
C ARG A 922 -17.81 4.21 -68.82
N VAL A 923 -18.54 5.05 -68.08
CA VAL A 923 -18.10 6.40 -67.72
C VAL A 923 -17.27 6.34 -66.44
N VAL A 924 -16.11 6.99 -66.45
CA VAL A 924 -15.30 7.26 -65.25
C VAL A 924 -14.84 8.71 -65.33
N VAL A 925 -15.07 9.48 -64.27
CA VAL A 925 -14.51 10.83 -64.13
C VAL A 925 -13.61 10.82 -62.90
N GLN A 926 -12.41 11.39 -63.04
CA GLN A 926 -11.42 11.40 -61.96
C GLN A 926 -11.01 12.83 -61.60
N ASP A 927 -10.69 13.05 -60.33
CA ASP A 927 -10.03 14.27 -59.86
C ASP A 927 -8.51 14.26 -60.20
N PRO A 928 -7.75 15.34 -59.95
CA PRO A 928 -6.31 15.40 -60.21
C PRO A 928 -5.47 14.43 -59.37
N MET A 929 -6.03 13.83 -58.32
CA MET A 929 -5.40 12.82 -57.48
C MET A 929 -5.69 11.39 -57.96
N GLY A 930 -6.59 11.22 -58.94
CA GLY A 930 -7.00 9.94 -59.50
C GLY A 930 -8.20 9.29 -58.79
N ASN A 931 -8.85 9.96 -57.83
CA ASN A 931 -10.05 9.44 -57.20
C ASN A 931 -11.23 9.49 -58.19
N VAL A 932 -12.06 8.45 -58.23
CA VAL A 932 -13.27 8.45 -59.06
C VAL A 932 -14.33 9.30 -58.38
N VAL A 933 -14.75 10.38 -59.05
CA VAL A 933 -15.83 11.24 -58.57
C VAL A 933 -17.19 10.76 -59.11
N PRO A 934 -18.28 10.84 -58.31
CA PRO A 934 -19.60 10.45 -58.77
C PRO A 934 -20.12 11.43 -59.83
N VAL A 935 -20.78 10.91 -60.86
CA VAL A 935 -21.44 11.69 -61.92
C VAL A 935 -22.80 11.11 -62.23
N THR A 936 -23.74 11.98 -62.59
CA THR A 936 -25.02 11.58 -63.19
C THR A 936 -24.88 11.52 -64.72
N THR A 937 -25.58 10.60 -65.36
CA THR A 937 -25.55 10.46 -66.83
C THR A 937 -26.96 10.32 -67.39
N ASP A 938 -27.30 11.19 -68.35
CA ASP A 938 -28.55 11.10 -69.13
C ASP A 938 -28.22 10.80 -70.60
N THR A 939 -29.13 10.14 -71.32
CA THR A 939 -28.93 9.72 -72.71
C THR A 939 -30.15 9.99 -73.57
N THR A 940 -29.97 10.84 -74.58
CA THR A 940 -31.00 11.16 -75.58
C THR A 940 -30.45 10.83 -76.97
N GLU A 941 -31.13 9.91 -77.67
CA GLU A 941 -30.68 9.36 -78.96
C GLU A 941 -29.21 8.86 -78.89
N ASN A 942 -28.34 9.28 -79.83
CA ASN A 942 -26.93 8.91 -79.86
C ASN A 942 -26.03 9.86 -79.03
N VAL A 943 -26.57 10.61 -78.05
CA VAL A 943 -25.81 11.54 -77.21
C VAL A 943 -26.01 11.22 -75.73
N CYS A 944 -24.88 11.08 -75.02
CA CYS A 944 -24.82 11.06 -73.57
C CYS A 944 -24.44 12.45 -73.03
N LEU A 945 -25.14 12.88 -71.98
CA LEU A 945 -24.80 14.01 -71.13
C LEU A 945 -24.24 13.45 -69.81
N ILE A 946 -22.98 13.75 -69.51
CA ILE A 946 -22.30 13.39 -68.27
C ILE A 946 -22.20 14.66 -67.42
N THR A 947 -22.76 14.65 -66.23
CA THR A 947 -22.83 15.82 -65.35
C THR A 947 -22.16 15.54 -64.01
N LEU A 948 -21.16 16.37 -63.68
CA LEU A 948 -20.48 16.40 -62.40
C LEU A 948 -20.97 17.64 -61.63
N THR A 949 -21.76 17.44 -60.58
CA THR A 949 -22.31 18.50 -59.72
C THR A 949 -21.42 18.77 -58.51
N GLY A 950 -21.73 19.83 -57.75
CA GLY A 950 -21.05 20.13 -56.48
C GLY A 950 -19.62 20.68 -56.63
N ILE A 951 -19.28 21.29 -57.76
CA ILE A 951 -17.96 21.90 -57.96
C ILE A 951 -17.86 23.17 -57.11
N LYS A 952 -17.09 23.13 -56.02
CA LYS A 952 -16.94 24.27 -55.11
C LYS A 952 -16.30 25.47 -55.80
N ALA A 953 -16.57 26.67 -55.28
CA ALA A 953 -15.87 27.89 -55.70
C ALA A 953 -14.34 27.74 -55.65
N SER A 954 -13.82 27.03 -54.63
CA SER A 954 -12.41 26.69 -54.42
C SER A 954 -11.84 25.60 -55.34
N ASP A 955 -12.67 24.99 -56.18
CA ASP A 955 -12.31 23.77 -56.91
C ASP A 955 -12.50 23.94 -58.42
N LEU A 956 -12.91 25.13 -58.87
CA LEU A 956 -13.38 25.27 -60.25
C LEU A 956 -12.24 25.16 -61.32
N ASP A 957 -10.95 25.36 -60.99
CA ASP A 957 -9.83 25.14 -61.95
C ASP A 957 -9.41 23.67 -62.09
N THR A 958 -10.14 22.78 -61.41
CA THR A 958 -9.84 21.37 -61.37
C THR A 958 -9.80 20.76 -62.76
N THR A 959 -8.65 20.17 -63.06
CA THR A 959 -8.50 19.24 -64.18
C THR A 959 -9.22 17.93 -63.87
N TYR A 960 -10.54 17.89 -64.10
CA TYR A 960 -11.29 16.63 -64.06
C TYR A 960 -11.02 15.83 -65.33
N ASP A 961 -10.63 14.57 -65.16
CA ASP A 961 -10.27 13.68 -66.27
C ASP A 961 -11.49 12.82 -66.65
N PHE A 962 -12.31 13.33 -67.57
CA PHE A 962 -13.45 12.58 -68.11
C PHE A 962 -12.96 11.47 -69.05
N SER A 963 -13.42 10.24 -68.80
CA SER A 963 -13.11 9.04 -69.58
C SER A 963 -14.38 8.25 -69.89
N VAL A 964 -14.51 7.79 -71.14
CA VAL A 964 -15.59 6.92 -71.61
C VAL A 964 -14.95 5.79 -72.39
N THR A 965 -15.18 4.54 -71.98
CA THR A 965 -14.67 3.33 -72.65
C THR A 965 -15.79 2.35 -72.94
N ASP A 966 -15.52 1.43 -73.87
CA ASP A 966 -16.12 0.09 -73.94
C ASP A 966 -15.56 -0.85 -72.83
#